data_AF-A0A8A3PME0-F1
#
_entry.id   AF-A0A8A3PME0-F1
#
_cell.length_a   1.000
_cell.length_b   1.000
_cell.length_c   1.000
_cell.angle_alpha   90.00
_cell.angle_beta   90.00
_cell.angle_gamma   90.00
#
_symmetry.space_group_name_H-M   'P 1'
#
loop_
_entity.id
_entity.type
_entity.pdbx_description
1 polymer ?
#
loop_
_entity_poly.entity_id
_entity_poly.type
_entity_poly.pdbx_seq_one_letter_code
_entity_poly.pdbx_strand_id
1 'polypeptide(L)'
;MAARSPAAPKKRKEPPHPSTNARNDAGKGRAMKRNKTLDARSILTQTADAALKNGDLDLQAFLNAREYEIKALEDGMQRSKGALSTRAFQQVPRDMRRRTASHNVKRVPARLQKRGAREMKEDNTPTVNANKRRPGSSRGRIRAETAKKLGILAGKKRAAKGSTNAAGITTRAARPKLRKNALNDPPKPPSKFRKRQIHKTWLPTHLWHAKRARMTEPKEPLWRMAIPLNSTEKSYRPTHRAGGSRGAVAWDMSYISTIGLRGSHESLGKVLLAIGIPEMHINAAKGAKWRAGRRSWNGWLSRETKEQKLKIGPAVAFWDIPTEVSDSSAPHVSKKSMRQVLIRIHPSAFLETWTELLRLSKLQHPNIQLEDLRFEIGSIEIAGPGSTEALLGILHPYYQCEDDKEPHAETFTSLAGVTNPASLPAHSILSFSIMDPRLRYPPRKLELPDPGNEEATFGLMETLSTWPADESPASSPLFDRDLRYKATRLPSQKAVNRRKSLAPPGTFPSISERDPPIPIMLFTSRMSQSSAAQGSWTLLAPWKCILPIWYGLMHFPLSSGGNPRFGGLQELRQSYFEHGVPWFPADYPGTDAGYAWEVQQREKRKREWDKRPKGKRVEWKSLDLGGRRKGETGLGWACDFEKVAKLSTLPHSEQGNSSTCGEAETTGEPKDEKVENSFSQLCSKAFSSLLSSPATDLPAKTELATIRLTLLTRGVANPCARIYRLPAEPAASGDSIKSSSTVSATLRQEWLSLVPAPLHKKPPPNPKAKDLRNIGKIPFNTPLPQRVQLLAESFLQKPPLQYPKEKNDMDNHPIVPDEGDLIGFVTTGEYNLAEGKGIAVGTVVAAEILKGVRSGGVKEGKLCIVRNAGETIGRLARWDVA
;
A
#
# COMPACT_ATOMS: atom_id res chain seq x y z
N MET A 1 -42.62 -45.38 39.90
CA MET A 1 -42.86 -46.57 39.06
C MET A 1 -42.32 -46.34 37.66
N ALA A 2 -41.50 -47.30 37.19
CA ALA A 2 -40.89 -47.43 35.86
C ALA A 2 -39.95 -46.28 35.38
N ALA A 3 -38.66 -46.45 35.66
CA ALA A 3 -37.56 -45.71 35.05
C ALA A 3 -37.51 -45.95 33.53
N ARG A 4 -37.48 -44.88 32.74
CA ARG A 4 -37.17 -44.92 31.29
C ARG A 4 -35.78 -44.32 31.05
N SER A 5 -34.87 -45.17 30.60
CA SER A 5 -33.49 -44.86 30.23
C SER A 5 -33.38 -43.80 29.12
N PRO A 6 -32.33 -42.97 29.10
CA PRO A 6 -32.10 -41.99 28.03
C PRO A 6 -31.66 -42.68 26.73
N ALA A 7 -32.38 -42.43 25.65
CA ALA A 7 -32.06 -42.94 24.32
C ALA A 7 -30.72 -42.37 23.81
N ALA A 8 -29.80 -43.28 23.45
CA ALA A 8 -28.52 -42.96 22.83
C ALA A 8 -28.69 -42.26 21.46
N PRO A 9 -27.76 -41.36 21.07
CA PRO A 9 -27.80 -40.71 19.77
C PRO A 9 -27.54 -41.71 18.65
N LYS A 10 -28.45 -41.80 17.68
CA LYS A 10 -28.29 -42.59 16.45
C LYS A 10 -26.96 -42.27 15.78
N LYS A 11 -26.06 -43.25 15.78
CA LYS A 11 -24.82 -43.25 15.01
C LYS A 11 -25.11 -42.93 13.53
N ARG A 12 -24.20 -42.14 12.97
CA ARG A 12 -24.00 -41.84 11.55
C ARG A 12 -24.37 -43.05 10.67
N LYS A 13 -25.19 -42.85 9.63
CA LYS A 13 -25.23 -43.77 8.50
C LYS A 13 -23.81 -43.94 7.97
N GLU A 14 -23.36 -45.19 7.89
CA GLU A 14 -22.11 -45.56 7.25
C GLU A 14 -22.11 -45.07 5.79
N PRO A 15 -20.94 -44.68 5.24
CA PRO A 15 -20.83 -44.39 3.82
C PRO A 15 -21.20 -45.65 3.02
N PRO A 16 -21.76 -45.51 1.80
CA PRO A 16 -22.02 -46.68 0.97
C PRO A 16 -20.69 -47.42 0.75
N HIS A 17 -20.69 -48.72 1.03
CA HIS A 17 -19.56 -49.59 0.73
C HIS A 17 -19.12 -49.39 -0.73
N PRO A 18 -17.81 -49.27 -1.01
CA PRO A 18 -17.35 -49.32 -2.39
C PRO A 18 -17.63 -50.73 -2.91
N SER A 19 -18.44 -50.84 -3.95
CA SER A 19 -18.56 -52.09 -4.69
C SER A 19 -17.17 -52.51 -5.15
N THR A 20 -16.83 -53.77 -4.92
CA THR A 20 -15.51 -54.37 -5.17
C THR A 20 -15.13 -54.47 -6.65
N ASN A 21 -15.97 -53.97 -7.57
CA ASN A 21 -15.69 -53.92 -9.01
C ASN A 21 -15.11 -52.60 -9.53
N ALA A 22 -14.86 -51.60 -8.67
CA ALA A 22 -14.42 -50.26 -9.11
C ALA A 22 -12.90 -50.00 -9.04
N ARG A 23 -12.04 -51.01 -8.87
CA ARG A 23 -10.58 -50.80 -8.83
C ARG A 23 -9.87 -50.77 -10.20
N ASN A 24 -10.52 -51.20 -11.28
CA ASN A 24 -9.91 -51.23 -12.63
C ASN A 24 -10.18 -49.99 -13.51
N ASP A 25 -11.02 -49.03 -13.09
CA ASP A 25 -11.40 -47.88 -13.94
C ASP A 25 -10.79 -46.52 -13.55
N ALA A 26 -10.02 -46.45 -12.46
CA ALA A 26 -9.37 -45.20 -12.04
C ALA A 26 -8.30 -44.71 -13.05
N GLY A 27 -7.76 -45.60 -13.89
CA GLY A 27 -6.81 -45.27 -14.96
C GLY A 27 -7.47 -44.85 -16.29
N LYS A 28 -8.63 -45.42 -16.65
CA LYS A 28 -9.28 -45.18 -17.94
C LYS A 28 -9.83 -43.76 -18.08
N GLY A 29 -10.38 -43.18 -17.01
CA GLY A 29 -10.90 -41.81 -17.04
C GLY A 29 -9.83 -40.74 -17.31
N ARG A 30 -8.56 -40.99 -16.91
CA ARG A 30 -7.45 -40.06 -17.14
C ARG A 30 -6.86 -40.23 -18.55
N ALA A 31 -6.76 -41.48 -19.02
CA ALA A 31 -6.35 -41.80 -20.39
C ALA A 31 -7.37 -41.30 -21.44
N MET A 32 -8.67 -41.48 -21.20
CA MET A 32 -9.74 -41.01 -22.08
C MET A 32 -9.81 -39.47 -22.13
N LYS A 33 -9.60 -38.78 -20.99
CA LYS A 33 -9.46 -37.31 -20.96
C LYS A 33 -8.22 -36.85 -21.73
N ARG A 34 -7.10 -37.58 -21.62
CA ARG A 34 -5.86 -37.27 -22.35
C ARG A 34 -6.06 -37.46 -23.86
N ASN A 35 -6.71 -38.54 -24.29
CA ASN A 35 -7.02 -38.79 -25.70
C ASN A 35 -8.01 -37.76 -26.25
N LYS A 36 -9.09 -37.43 -25.53
CA LYS A 36 -10.01 -36.35 -25.92
C LYS A 36 -9.32 -34.99 -26.04
N THR A 37 -8.30 -34.74 -25.22
CA THR A 37 -7.52 -33.50 -25.27
C THR A 37 -6.50 -33.52 -26.41
N LEU A 38 -5.92 -34.68 -26.72
CA LEU A 38 -5.01 -34.87 -27.86
C LEU A 38 -5.76 -34.76 -29.19
N ASP A 39 -6.91 -35.41 -29.30
CA ASP A 39 -7.80 -35.40 -30.47
C ASP A 39 -8.38 -33.99 -30.73
N ALA A 40 -8.78 -33.27 -29.66
CA ALA A 40 -9.18 -31.87 -29.79
C ALA A 40 -8.03 -30.91 -30.17
N ARG A 41 -6.77 -31.38 -30.14
CA ARG A 41 -5.56 -30.61 -30.46
C ARG A 41 -4.86 -31.08 -31.73
N SER A 42 -5.22 -32.22 -32.30
CA SER A 42 -4.70 -32.67 -33.58
C SER A 42 -5.33 -31.84 -34.69
N ILE A 43 -4.48 -31.11 -35.41
CA ILE A 43 -4.83 -30.34 -36.60
C ILE A 43 -4.17 -31.07 -37.76
N LEU A 44 -4.95 -31.45 -38.77
CA LEU A 44 -4.40 -32.00 -40.00
C LEU A 44 -3.72 -30.86 -40.76
N THR A 45 -2.41 -30.97 -40.96
CA THR A 45 -1.62 -30.02 -41.76
C THR A 45 -1.55 -30.50 -43.19
N GLN A 46 -1.73 -29.61 -44.16
CA GLN A 46 -1.50 -29.92 -45.57
C GLN A 46 -0.15 -29.32 -45.98
N THR A 47 0.60 -29.99 -46.86
CA THR A 47 1.92 -29.51 -47.32
C THR A 47 1.74 -28.43 -48.38
N ALA A 48 2.29 -27.24 -48.11
CA ALA A 48 2.07 -26.02 -48.89
C ALA A 48 3.14 -25.76 -49.97
N ASP A 49 3.35 -26.70 -50.90
CA ASP A 49 4.34 -26.52 -51.98
C ASP A 49 3.81 -25.76 -53.21
N ALA A 50 2.50 -25.50 -53.30
CA ALA A 50 1.90 -24.95 -54.52
C ALA A 50 1.85 -23.40 -54.60
N ALA A 51 2.25 -22.68 -53.55
CA ALA A 51 2.01 -21.22 -53.43
C ALA A 51 3.25 -20.32 -53.66
N LEU A 52 4.45 -20.91 -53.80
CA LEU A 52 5.65 -20.16 -54.20
C LEU A 52 5.85 -20.30 -55.71
N LYS A 53 5.78 -19.18 -56.43
CA LYS A 53 6.15 -19.11 -57.85
C LYS A 53 7.29 -18.11 -57.99
N ASN A 54 8.45 -18.58 -58.45
CA ASN A 54 9.60 -17.75 -58.84
C ASN A 54 10.13 -16.76 -57.77
N GLY A 55 10.06 -17.12 -56.49
CA GLY A 55 10.59 -16.29 -55.40
C GLY A 55 9.63 -15.20 -54.87
N ASP A 56 8.51 -14.97 -55.56
CA ASP A 56 7.45 -14.06 -55.11
C ASP A 56 6.26 -14.82 -54.53
N LEU A 57 5.70 -14.29 -53.43
CA LEU A 57 4.58 -14.90 -52.71
C LEU A 57 3.26 -14.29 -53.16
N ASP A 58 2.43 -15.08 -53.86
CA ASP A 58 1.04 -14.69 -54.15
C ASP A 58 0.18 -14.81 -52.89
N LEU A 59 -0.16 -13.67 -52.29
CA LEU A 59 -0.93 -13.57 -51.04
C LEU A 59 -2.31 -14.21 -51.14
N GLN A 60 -3.00 -14.11 -52.29
CA GLN A 60 -4.34 -14.68 -52.44
C GLN A 60 -4.27 -16.21 -52.54
N ALA A 61 -3.38 -16.73 -53.38
CA ALA A 61 -3.15 -18.18 -53.47
C ALA A 61 -2.66 -18.77 -52.14
N PHE A 62 -1.80 -18.05 -51.41
CA PHE A 62 -1.29 -18.47 -50.11
C PHE A 62 -2.37 -18.48 -49.02
N LEU A 63 -3.22 -17.45 -48.95
CA LEU A 63 -4.34 -17.40 -48.00
C LEU A 63 -5.39 -18.47 -48.32
N ASN A 64 -5.71 -18.68 -49.60
CA ASN A 64 -6.64 -19.72 -50.02
C ASN A 64 -6.11 -21.13 -49.73
N ALA A 65 -4.81 -21.38 -49.98
CA ALA A 65 -4.16 -22.63 -49.62
C ALA A 65 -4.15 -22.89 -48.09
N ARG A 66 -4.13 -21.82 -47.28
CA ARG A 66 -4.13 -21.90 -45.81
C ARG A 66 -5.49 -21.68 -45.14
N GLU A 67 -6.54 -21.41 -45.91
CA GLU A 67 -7.88 -21.14 -45.36
C GLU A 67 -8.38 -22.34 -44.54
N TYR A 68 -8.16 -23.56 -45.04
CA TYR A 68 -8.48 -24.79 -44.32
C TYR A 68 -7.68 -24.91 -43.01
N GLU A 69 -6.38 -24.61 -43.03
CA GLU A 69 -5.53 -24.70 -41.83
C GLU A 69 -5.90 -23.67 -40.78
N ILE A 70 -6.22 -22.44 -41.21
CA ILE A 70 -6.67 -21.36 -40.33
C ILE A 70 -8.02 -21.73 -39.70
N LYS A 71 -9.00 -22.20 -40.49
CA LYS A 71 -10.29 -22.67 -39.98
C LYS A 71 -10.13 -23.89 -39.06
N ALA A 72 -9.30 -24.86 -39.44
CA ALA A 72 -9.02 -26.05 -38.63
C ALA A 72 -8.29 -25.72 -37.32
N LEU A 73 -7.43 -24.70 -37.33
CA LEU A 73 -6.76 -24.16 -36.14
C LEU A 73 -7.77 -23.43 -35.24
N GLU A 74 -8.62 -22.56 -35.79
CA GLU A 74 -9.68 -21.89 -35.03
C GLU A 74 -10.65 -22.90 -34.41
N ASP A 75 -11.10 -23.88 -35.18
CA ASP A 75 -11.95 -24.98 -34.71
C ASP A 75 -11.22 -25.86 -33.70
N GLY A 76 -9.93 -26.15 -33.88
CA GLY A 76 -9.08 -26.83 -32.90
C GLY A 76 -8.96 -26.04 -31.59
N MET A 77 -8.81 -24.73 -31.67
CA MET A 77 -8.79 -23.84 -30.50
C MET A 77 -10.15 -23.80 -29.78
N GLN A 78 -11.26 -23.82 -30.52
CA GLN A 78 -12.61 -23.90 -29.95
C GLN A 78 -12.91 -25.27 -29.35
N ARG A 79 -12.59 -26.37 -30.05
CA ARG A 79 -12.72 -27.75 -29.60
C ARG A 79 -11.88 -28.02 -28.37
N SER A 80 -10.63 -27.55 -28.32
CA SER A 80 -9.77 -27.71 -27.14
C SER A 80 -10.27 -26.90 -25.93
N LYS A 81 -10.81 -25.70 -26.14
CA LYS A 81 -11.54 -24.93 -25.10
C LYS A 81 -12.81 -25.63 -24.64
N GLY A 82 -13.54 -26.31 -25.54
CA GLY A 82 -14.73 -27.10 -25.23
C GLY A 82 -14.44 -28.44 -24.56
N ALA A 83 -13.32 -29.08 -24.91
CA ALA A 83 -12.83 -30.35 -24.36
C ALA A 83 -12.29 -30.20 -22.93
N LEU A 84 -11.84 -28.99 -22.56
CA LEU A 84 -11.68 -28.57 -21.18
C LEU A 84 -13.05 -28.58 -20.49
N SER A 85 -13.40 -29.71 -19.87
CA SER A 85 -14.61 -29.92 -19.06
C SER A 85 -14.57 -29.11 -17.76
N THR A 86 -14.55 -27.79 -17.91
CA THR A 86 -14.64 -26.83 -16.81
C THR A 86 -16.10 -26.56 -16.53
N ARG A 87 -16.46 -26.60 -15.24
CA ARG A 87 -17.80 -26.23 -14.77
C ARG A 87 -18.10 -24.78 -15.15
N ALA A 88 -19.37 -24.43 -15.32
CA ALA A 88 -19.79 -23.06 -15.65
C ALA A 88 -19.18 -22.01 -14.69
N PHE A 89 -19.11 -22.30 -13.38
CA PHE A 89 -18.50 -21.39 -12.41
C PHE A 89 -16.97 -21.33 -12.43
N GLN A 90 -16.30 -22.29 -13.09
CA GLN A 90 -14.84 -22.32 -13.28
C GLN A 90 -14.39 -21.57 -14.54
N GLN A 91 -15.28 -21.38 -15.52
CA GLN A 91 -15.00 -20.59 -16.72
C GLN A 91 -14.74 -19.10 -16.41
N VAL A 92 -15.25 -18.62 -15.28
CA VAL A 92 -15.04 -17.26 -14.80
C VAL A 92 -13.58 -17.08 -14.31
N PRO A 93 -12.92 -15.93 -14.59
CA PRO A 93 -11.58 -15.63 -14.07
C PRO A 93 -11.48 -15.80 -12.55
N ARG A 94 -10.30 -16.21 -12.06
CA ARG A 94 -10.08 -16.58 -10.64
C ARG A 94 -10.61 -15.52 -9.67
N ASP A 95 -10.35 -14.24 -9.94
CA ASP A 95 -10.72 -13.10 -9.10
C ASP A 95 -12.25 -12.88 -9.03
N MET A 96 -12.98 -13.30 -10.07
CA MET A 96 -14.44 -13.24 -10.16
C MET A 96 -15.13 -14.50 -9.62
N ARG A 97 -14.41 -15.60 -9.37
CA ARG A 97 -15.00 -16.84 -8.85
C ARG A 97 -15.59 -16.62 -7.45
N ARG A 98 -16.72 -17.26 -7.17
CA ARG A 98 -17.40 -17.21 -5.86
C ARG A 98 -17.62 -18.62 -5.36
N ARG A 99 -17.20 -18.90 -4.11
CA ARG A 99 -17.36 -20.24 -3.51
C ARG A 99 -18.81 -20.71 -3.47
N THR A 100 -19.74 -19.77 -3.29
CA THR A 100 -21.18 -20.07 -3.25
C THR A 100 -21.79 -20.40 -4.61
N ALA A 101 -21.04 -20.24 -5.71
CA ALA A 101 -21.53 -20.55 -7.06
C ALA A 101 -21.80 -22.04 -7.28
N SER A 102 -21.20 -22.93 -6.47
CA SER A 102 -21.43 -24.38 -6.55
C SER A 102 -22.84 -24.82 -6.13
N HIS A 103 -23.53 -24.03 -5.30
CA HIS A 103 -24.88 -24.33 -4.80
C HIS A 103 -25.88 -23.17 -5.02
N ASN A 104 -25.44 -22.08 -5.65
CA ASN A 104 -26.29 -20.95 -6.00
C ASN A 104 -25.89 -20.37 -7.36
N VAL A 105 -26.65 -20.77 -8.38
CA VAL A 105 -26.49 -20.35 -9.78
C VAL A 105 -26.43 -18.83 -9.95
N LYS A 106 -27.17 -18.06 -9.14
CA LYS A 106 -27.23 -16.58 -9.23
C LYS A 106 -25.90 -15.89 -8.91
N ARG A 107 -24.89 -16.64 -8.47
CA ARG A 107 -23.53 -16.14 -8.18
C ARG A 107 -22.59 -16.22 -9.39
N VAL A 108 -23.08 -16.67 -10.54
CA VAL A 108 -22.38 -16.72 -11.82
C VAL A 108 -23.03 -15.70 -12.78
N PRO A 109 -22.28 -15.11 -13.75
CA PRO A 109 -22.86 -14.19 -14.74
C PRO A 109 -24.08 -14.76 -15.46
N ALA A 110 -25.06 -13.92 -15.81
CA ALA A 110 -26.35 -14.31 -16.40
C ALA A 110 -26.21 -15.29 -17.59
N ARG A 111 -25.26 -15.02 -18.50
CA ARG A 111 -24.95 -15.87 -19.66
C ARG A 111 -24.58 -17.32 -19.30
N LEU A 112 -24.01 -17.54 -18.12
CA LEU A 112 -23.59 -18.86 -17.63
C LEU A 112 -24.59 -19.48 -16.64
N GLN A 113 -25.65 -18.76 -16.25
CA GLN A 113 -26.62 -19.24 -15.26
C GLN A 113 -27.41 -20.44 -15.78
N LYS A 114 -27.85 -20.43 -17.04
CA LYS A 114 -28.57 -21.57 -17.65
C LYS A 114 -27.73 -22.85 -17.59
N ARG A 115 -26.46 -22.76 -17.99
CA ARG A 115 -25.50 -23.88 -17.92
C ARG A 115 -25.22 -24.31 -16.48
N GLY A 116 -24.99 -23.37 -15.57
CA GLY A 116 -24.75 -23.67 -14.16
C GLY A 116 -25.96 -24.32 -13.47
N ALA A 117 -27.19 -23.94 -13.83
CA ALA A 117 -28.40 -24.58 -13.32
C ALA A 117 -28.54 -26.03 -13.81
N ARG A 118 -28.22 -26.29 -15.08
CA ARG A 118 -28.20 -27.63 -15.65
C ARG A 118 -27.15 -28.52 -14.96
N GLU A 119 -25.90 -28.05 -14.88
CA GLU A 119 -24.82 -28.76 -14.19
C GLU A 119 -25.14 -29.02 -12.71
N MET A 120 -25.80 -28.09 -12.02
CA MET A 120 -26.23 -28.26 -10.63
C MET A 120 -27.34 -29.30 -10.46
N LYS A 121 -28.24 -29.44 -11.44
CA LYS A 121 -29.31 -30.45 -11.47
C LYS A 121 -28.72 -31.84 -11.77
N GLU A 122 -27.80 -31.93 -12.72
CA GLU A 122 -27.06 -33.16 -13.05
C GLU A 122 -26.27 -33.68 -11.84
N ASP A 123 -25.65 -32.78 -11.07
CA ASP A 123 -24.89 -33.12 -9.86
C ASP A 123 -25.76 -33.40 -8.61
N ASN A 124 -27.09 -33.25 -8.70
CA ASN A 124 -27.99 -33.30 -7.54
C ASN A 124 -27.54 -32.39 -6.38
N THR A 125 -27.02 -31.20 -6.69
CA THR A 125 -26.51 -30.29 -5.66
C THR A 125 -27.62 -29.79 -4.72
N PRO A 126 -27.39 -29.79 -3.40
CA PRO A 126 -28.40 -29.30 -2.45
C PRO A 126 -28.58 -27.79 -2.59
N THR A 127 -29.75 -27.38 -3.11
CA THR A 127 -30.09 -25.97 -3.30
C THR A 127 -30.61 -25.37 -1.98
N VAL A 128 -29.80 -24.52 -1.36
CA VAL A 128 -30.17 -23.87 -0.10
C VAL A 128 -30.96 -22.59 -0.37
N ASN A 129 -32.28 -22.66 -0.24
CA ASN A 129 -33.13 -21.46 -0.24
C ASN A 129 -33.15 -20.83 1.15
N ALA A 130 -32.55 -19.64 1.30
CA ALA A 130 -32.46 -18.92 2.57
C ALA A 130 -33.82 -18.66 3.22
N ASN A 131 -34.87 -18.42 2.42
CA ASN A 131 -36.23 -18.19 2.89
C ASN A 131 -36.90 -19.45 3.48
N LYS A 132 -36.38 -20.64 3.19
CA LYS A 132 -36.87 -21.92 3.73
C LYS A 132 -36.08 -22.40 4.96
N ARG A 133 -35.06 -21.65 5.41
CA ARG A 133 -34.27 -22.01 6.61
C ARG A 133 -35.10 -21.79 7.87
N ARG A 134 -35.47 -22.88 8.55
CA ARG A 134 -35.99 -22.81 9.92
C ARG A 134 -34.83 -22.57 10.90
N PRO A 135 -35.00 -21.77 11.97
CA PRO A 135 -33.96 -21.61 12.99
C PRO A 135 -33.64 -22.97 13.63
N GLY A 136 -32.40 -23.44 13.49
CA GLY A 136 -31.98 -24.75 14.02
C GLY A 136 -31.73 -24.77 15.54
N SER A 137 -31.99 -23.68 16.26
CA SER A 137 -31.74 -23.54 17.69
C SER A 137 -32.91 -22.80 18.36
N SER A 138 -33.28 -23.22 19.58
CA SER A 138 -34.31 -22.56 20.41
C SER A 138 -34.07 -21.05 20.55
N ARG A 139 -32.83 -20.64 20.81
CA ARG A 139 -32.45 -19.21 20.90
C ARG A 139 -32.63 -18.48 19.56
N GLY A 140 -32.42 -19.16 18.44
CA GLY A 140 -32.67 -18.63 17.10
C GLY A 140 -34.16 -18.42 16.83
N ARG A 141 -35.01 -19.34 17.30
CA ARG A 141 -36.47 -19.25 17.21
C ARG A 141 -37.02 -18.08 18.01
N ILE A 142 -36.62 -17.94 19.28
CA ILE A 142 -37.02 -16.82 20.15
C ILE A 142 -36.63 -15.48 19.53
N ARG A 143 -35.42 -15.36 18.96
CA ARG A 143 -34.97 -14.14 18.25
C ARG A 143 -35.79 -13.83 17.00
N ALA A 144 -36.16 -14.85 16.23
CA ALA A 144 -36.99 -14.66 15.04
C ALA A 144 -38.41 -14.21 15.43
N GLU A 145 -38.98 -14.80 16.48
CA GLU A 145 -40.30 -14.44 17.01
C GLU A 145 -40.30 -13.02 17.61
N THR A 146 -39.29 -12.66 18.40
CA THR A 146 -39.15 -11.27 18.90
C THR A 146 -38.96 -10.27 17.77
N ALA A 147 -38.14 -10.58 16.75
CA ALA A 147 -38.00 -9.72 15.59
C ALA A 147 -39.33 -9.55 14.82
N LYS A 148 -40.12 -10.62 14.69
CA LYS A 148 -41.47 -10.57 14.10
C LYS A 148 -42.41 -9.68 14.93
N LYS A 149 -42.46 -9.87 16.26
CA LYS A 149 -43.25 -9.05 17.18
C LYS A 149 -42.87 -7.56 17.10
N LEU A 150 -41.57 -7.25 17.14
CA LEU A 150 -41.07 -5.88 16.99
C LEU A 150 -41.38 -5.29 15.62
N GLY A 151 -41.31 -6.10 14.55
CA GLY A 151 -41.70 -5.69 13.20
C GLY A 151 -43.18 -5.30 13.11
N ILE A 152 -44.07 -6.11 13.70
CA ILE A 152 -45.51 -5.82 13.78
C ILE A 152 -45.75 -4.54 14.60
N LEU A 153 -45.09 -4.39 15.74
CA LEU A 153 -45.20 -3.20 16.59
C LEU A 153 -44.72 -1.93 15.87
N ALA A 154 -43.62 -2.01 15.14
CA ALA A 154 -43.12 -0.92 14.31
C ALA A 154 -44.07 -0.59 13.15
N GLY A 155 -44.70 -1.60 12.54
CA GLY A 155 -45.75 -1.44 11.54
C GLY A 155 -46.97 -0.71 12.11
N LYS A 156 -47.48 -1.14 13.27
CA LYS A 156 -48.57 -0.49 13.99
C LYS A 156 -48.25 0.96 14.35
N LYS A 157 -47.05 1.25 14.87
CA LYS A 157 -46.60 2.63 15.14
C LYS A 157 -46.52 3.49 13.89
N ARG A 158 -46.12 2.93 12.75
CA ARG A 158 -46.10 3.67 11.46
C ARG A 158 -47.50 3.95 10.94
N ALA A 159 -48.41 2.99 11.04
CA ALA A 159 -49.81 3.16 10.65
C ALA A 159 -50.51 4.22 11.52
N ALA A 160 -50.32 4.17 12.85
CA ALA A 160 -50.84 5.18 13.77
C ALA A 160 -50.26 6.58 13.51
N LYS A 161 -48.97 6.69 13.16
CA LYS A 161 -48.33 7.97 12.83
C LYS A 161 -48.73 8.53 11.46
N GLY A 162 -49.31 7.71 10.59
CA GLY A 162 -49.83 8.16 9.28
C GLY A 162 -51.20 8.84 9.36
N SER A 163 -51.91 8.75 10.49
CA SER A 163 -53.25 9.33 10.67
C SER A 163 -53.25 10.78 11.17
N THR A 164 -52.12 11.28 11.68
CA THR A 164 -51.98 12.66 12.16
C THR A 164 -51.08 13.43 11.21
N ASN A 165 -51.64 13.96 10.12
CA ASN A 165 -50.99 14.94 9.24
C ASN A 165 -50.90 16.33 9.91
N ALA A 166 -50.42 16.39 11.16
CA ALA A 166 -49.73 17.60 11.59
C ALA A 166 -48.34 17.50 10.96
N ALA A 167 -47.97 18.49 10.15
CA ALA A 167 -46.63 18.65 9.60
C ALA A 167 -45.61 18.73 10.75
N GLY A 168 -45.27 17.57 11.31
CA GLY A 168 -44.32 17.44 12.39
C GLY A 168 -43.02 17.97 11.85
N ILE A 169 -42.61 19.13 12.36
CA ILE A 169 -41.31 19.74 12.12
C ILE A 169 -40.31 18.61 12.22
N THR A 170 -39.81 18.15 11.08
CA THR A 170 -38.71 17.20 11.06
C THR A 170 -37.55 18.02 11.57
N THR A 171 -37.35 18.02 12.90
CA THR A 171 -36.27 18.76 13.55
C THR A 171 -35.00 18.36 12.81
N ARG A 172 -34.50 19.28 11.98
CA ARG A 172 -33.31 19.04 11.16
C ARG A 172 -32.24 18.59 12.13
N ALA A 173 -31.58 17.47 11.84
CA ALA A 173 -30.49 17.01 12.70
C ALA A 173 -29.54 18.19 12.94
N ALA A 174 -29.28 18.53 14.20
CA ALA A 174 -28.49 19.69 14.54
C ALA A 174 -27.09 19.56 13.93
N ARG A 175 -26.57 20.67 13.40
CA ARG A 175 -25.19 20.74 12.90
C ARG A 175 -24.24 20.33 14.03
N PRO A 176 -23.32 19.37 13.81
CA PRO A 176 -22.30 19.05 14.81
C PRO A 176 -21.50 20.31 15.16
N LYS A 177 -21.40 20.63 16.45
CA LYS A 177 -20.56 21.73 16.93
C LYS A 177 -19.10 21.28 16.90
N LEU A 178 -18.25 21.96 16.12
CA LEU A 178 -16.80 21.83 16.22
C LEU A 178 -16.33 22.60 17.44
N ARG A 179 -15.49 21.98 18.26
CA ARG A 179 -14.82 22.66 19.37
C ARG A 179 -13.65 23.46 18.80
N LYS A 180 -13.53 24.72 19.22
CA LYS A 180 -12.39 25.59 18.88
C LYS A 180 -11.27 25.35 19.88
N ASN A 181 -10.03 25.28 19.41
CA ASN A 181 -8.82 25.08 20.23
C ASN A 181 -8.87 23.82 21.11
N ALA A 182 -9.71 22.84 20.77
CA ALA A 182 -9.86 21.58 21.49
C ALA A 182 -10.11 20.44 20.51
N LEU A 183 -9.74 19.23 20.92
CA LEU A 183 -9.91 18.02 20.12
C LEU A 183 -11.40 17.68 19.96
N ASN A 184 -11.76 17.24 18.75
CA ASN A 184 -13.11 16.82 18.43
C ASN A 184 -13.32 15.34 18.74
N ASP A 185 -14.53 15.02 19.17
CA ASP A 185 -14.96 13.65 19.42
C ASP A 185 -15.32 12.96 18.10
N PRO A 186 -15.08 11.63 17.98
CA PRO A 186 -15.49 10.88 16.80
C PRO A 186 -17.02 10.92 16.60
N PRO A 187 -17.48 10.80 15.35
CA PRO A 187 -18.90 10.88 15.03
C PRO A 187 -19.66 9.75 15.71
N LYS A 188 -20.77 10.08 16.38
CA LYS A 188 -21.58 9.09 17.12
C LYS A 188 -22.10 8.01 16.17
N PRO A 189 -21.67 6.74 16.30
CA PRO A 189 -22.11 5.68 15.40
C PRO A 189 -23.58 5.30 15.70
N PRO A 190 -24.27 4.66 14.73
CA PRO A 190 -25.57 4.04 14.97
C PRO A 190 -25.53 3.10 16.17
N SER A 191 -26.62 3.02 16.94
CA SER A 191 -26.69 2.25 18.20
C SER A 191 -26.19 0.81 18.08
N LYS A 192 -26.49 0.13 16.96
CA LYS A 192 -26.02 -1.23 16.63
C LYS A 192 -24.49 -1.37 16.63
N PHE A 193 -23.77 -0.32 16.23
CA PHE A 193 -22.32 -0.34 16.09
C PHE A 193 -21.59 0.35 17.25
N ARG A 194 -22.31 1.04 18.14
CA ARG A 194 -21.72 1.78 19.27
C ARG A 194 -20.83 0.91 20.16
N LYS A 195 -21.31 -0.26 20.59
CA LYS A 195 -20.51 -1.20 21.41
C LYS A 195 -19.27 -1.75 20.69
N ARG A 196 -19.23 -1.70 19.34
CA ARG A 196 -18.11 -2.21 18.53
C ARG A 196 -17.03 -1.16 18.27
N GLN A 197 -17.32 0.10 18.59
CA GLN A 197 -16.48 1.26 18.32
C GLN A 197 -16.02 1.96 19.61
N ILE A 198 -16.03 1.26 20.75
CA ILE A 198 -15.63 1.83 22.05
C ILE A 198 -14.15 2.23 22.03
N HIS A 199 -13.26 1.31 21.62
CA HIS A 199 -11.82 1.54 21.58
C HIS A 199 -11.30 2.02 20.22
N LYS A 200 -12.16 2.07 19.19
CA LYS A 200 -11.75 2.36 17.82
C LYS A 200 -12.81 3.07 17.00
N THR A 201 -12.37 4.01 16.18
CA THR A 201 -13.22 4.69 15.21
C THR A 201 -13.21 3.95 13.88
N TRP A 202 -14.37 3.85 13.23
CA TRP A 202 -14.46 3.25 11.89
C TRP A 202 -14.25 4.32 10.81
N LEU A 203 -13.39 4.00 9.84
CA LEU A 203 -13.28 4.73 8.57
C LEU A 203 -14.64 4.76 7.84
N PRO A 204 -14.90 5.75 6.96
CA PRO A 204 -16.17 5.86 6.26
C PRO A 204 -16.47 4.63 5.40
N THR A 205 -15.42 3.94 4.92
CA THR A 205 -15.52 2.72 4.11
C THR A 205 -15.36 1.42 4.92
N HIS A 206 -15.34 1.47 6.26
CA HIS A 206 -14.99 0.31 7.11
C HIS A 206 -15.81 -0.95 6.81
N LEU A 207 -17.13 -0.82 6.61
CA LEU A 207 -17.99 -1.97 6.30
C LEU A 207 -17.67 -2.62 4.94
N TRP A 208 -17.11 -1.86 4.01
CA TRP A 208 -16.66 -2.36 2.72
C TRP A 208 -15.33 -3.10 2.86
N HIS A 209 -14.37 -2.51 3.56
CA HIS A 209 -13.04 -3.07 3.82
C HIS A 209 -13.09 -4.30 4.72
N ALA A 210 -13.85 -4.28 5.82
CA ALA A 210 -13.97 -5.43 6.74
C ALA A 210 -14.53 -6.70 6.08
N LYS A 211 -15.12 -6.60 4.88
CA LYS A 211 -15.60 -7.74 4.08
C LYS A 211 -14.58 -8.27 3.07
N ARG A 212 -13.49 -7.54 2.82
CA ARG A 212 -12.55 -7.78 1.69
C ARG A 212 -11.08 -7.74 2.10
N ALA A 213 -10.76 -7.09 3.21
CA ALA A 213 -9.44 -6.90 3.77
C ALA A 213 -9.36 -7.52 5.18
N ARG A 214 -8.14 -7.83 5.62
CA ARG A 214 -7.88 -8.04 7.05
C ARG A 214 -7.78 -6.69 7.73
N MET A 215 -8.47 -6.53 8.84
CA MET A 215 -8.49 -5.29 9.62
C MET A 215 -7.55 -5.40 10.81
N THR A 216 -7.15 -4.25 11.35
CA THR A 216 -6.53 -4.15 12.68
C THR A 216 -7.37 -4.83 13.77
N GLU A 217 -6.66 -5.33 14.79
CA GLU A 217 -7.31 -6.01 15.90
C GLU A 217 -8.23 -5.06 16.67
N PRO A 218 -9.38 -5.53 17.19
CA PRO A 218 -10.31 -4.65 17.89
C PRO A 218 -9.78 -4.02 19.19
N LYS A 219 -8.87 -4.71 19.89
CA LYS A 219 -8.27 -4.27 21.16
C LYS A 219 -7.01 -3.42 20.95
N GLU A 220 -6.26 -3.70 19.87
CA GLU A 220 -5.04 -2.97 19.50
C GLU A 220 -5.25 -2.24 18.15
N PRO A 221 -6.10 -1.19 18.09
CA PRO A 221 -6.30 -0.43 16.86
C PRO A 221 -5.11 0.47 16.55
N LEU A 222 -4.69 0.53 15.28
CA LEU A 222 -3.69 1.50 14.85
C LEU A 222 -4.27 2.91 14.87
N TRP A 223 -3.60 3.83 15.58
CA TRP A 223 -3.97 5.25 15.70
C TRP A 223 -5.43 5.47 16.13
N ARG A 224 -5.95 4.60 17.00
CA ARG A 224 -7.36 4.60 17.47
C ARG A 224 -8.40 4.46 16.34
N MET A 225 -7.99 3.95 15.17
CA MET A 225 -8.86 3.73 14.01
C MET A 225 -8.80 2.28 13.52
N ALA A 226 -9.89 1.81 12.91
CA ALA A 226 -9.98 0.48 12.32
C ALA A 226 -9.52 0.48 10.86
N ILE A 227 -8.21 0.36 10.65
CA ILE A 227 -7.54 0.46 9.34
C ILE A 227 -7.42 -0.91 8.64
N PRO A 228 -7.60 -0.99 7.30
CA PRO A 228 -7.31 -2.21 6.54
C PRO A 228 -5.80 -2.46 6.42
N LEU A 229 -5.36 -3.66 6.79
CA LEU A 229 -3.95 -4.05 6.73
C LEU A 229 -3.56 -4.57 5.35
N ASN A 230 -4.26 -5.58 4.85
CA ASN A 230 -4.02 -6.16 3.52
C ASN A 230 -5.28 -6.78 2.93
N SER A 231 -5.28 -6.97 1.61
CA SER A 231 -6.37 -7.69 0.94
C SER A 231 -6.45 -9.15 1.41
N THR A 232 -7.66 -9.73 1.35
CA THR A 232 -7.81 -11.19 1.53
C THR A 232 -7.27 -11.99 0.36
N GLU A 233 -7.18 -11.37 -0.83
CA GLU A 233 -6.49 -11.91 -2.00
C GLU A 233 -4.98 -11.68 -1.88
N LYS A 234 -4.17 -12.59 -2.41
CA LYS A 234 -2.72 -12.39 -2.48
C LYS A 234 -2.41 -11.35 -3.56
N SER A 235 -2.21 -10.11 -3.14
CA SER A 235 -2.16 -8.94 -4.02
C SER A 235 -0.77 -8.39 -4.34
N TYR A 236 0.32 -8.86 -3.72
CA TYR A 236 1.67 -8.25 -3.87
C TYR A 236 2.14 -8.03 -5.32
N ARG A 237 2.12 -9.06 -6.18
CA ARG A 237 2.46 -8.89 -7.60
C ARG A 237 1.38 -8.13 -8.40
N PRO A 238 0.08 -8.42 -8.19
CA PRO A 238 -0.98 -7.62 -8.80
C PRO A 238 -0.92 -6.12 -8.48
N THR A 239 -0.54 -5.72 -7.27
CA THR A 239 -0.41 -4.31 -6.86
C THR A 239 0.77 -3.65 -7.53
N HIS A 240 1.93 -4.32 -7.57
CA HIS A 240 3.08 -3.85 -8.36
C HIS A 240 2.71 -3.61 -9.83
N ARG A 241 1.98 -4.55 -10.47
CA ARG A 241 1.54 -4.36 -11.87
C ARG A 241 0.50 -3.25 -12.03
N ALA A 242 -0.46 -3.17 -11.11
CA ALA A 242 -1.54 -2.19 -11.17
C ALA A 242 -1.04 -0.77 -10.88
N GLY A 243 -0.07 -0.61 -9.97
CA GLY A 243 0.65 0.64 -9.75
C GLY A 243 1.58 0.94 -10.91
N GLY A 244 2.49 0.02 -11.25
CA GLY A 244 3.59 0.22 -12.20
C GLY A 244 3.21 0.32 -13.68
N SER A 245 2.51 -0.68 -14.21
CA SER A 245 2.40 -0.87 -15.66
C SER A 245 1.00 -0.67 -16.22
N ARG A 246 -0.02 -1.26 -15.58
CA ARG A 246 -1.36 -1.33 -16.14
C ARG A 246 -2.41 -1.46 -15.04
N GLY A 247 -3.19 -0.40 -14.84
CA GLY A 247 -4.29 -0.37 -13.89
C GLY A 247 -4.22 0.82 -12.94
N ALA A 248 -4.89 0.69 -11.79
CA ALA A 248 -4.77 1.64 -10.69
C ALA A 248 -4.96 0.93 -9.35
N VAL A 249 -4.32 1.46 -8.31
CA VAL A 249 -4.52 1.05 -6.91
C VAL A 249 -5.01 2.25 -6.12
N ALA A 250 -6.08 2.08 -5.35
CA ALA A 250 -6.63 3.12 -4.49
C ALA A 250 -6.58 2.71 -3.02
N TRP A 251 -6.39 3.68 -2.14
CA TRP A 251 -6.36 3.50 -0.70
C TRP A 251 -7.29 4.49 0.01
N ASP A 252 -7.99 4.01 1.05
CA ASP A 252 -8.73 4.91 1.95
C ASP A 252 -7.76 5.53 2.96
N MET A 253 -7.35 6.76 2.67
CA MET A 253 -6.43 7.56 3.49
C MET A 253 -7.17 8.45 4.50
N SER A 254 -8.46 8.21 4.77
CA SER A 254 -9.24 9.06 5.70
C SER A 254 -8.72 9.07 7.13
N TYR A 255 -7.78 8.19 7.50
CA TYR A 255 -7.09 8.24 8.80
C TYR A 255 -6.01 9.34 8.89
N ILE A 256 -5.59 9.93 7.77
CA ILE A 256 -4.69 11.09 7.74
C ILE A 256 -5.41 12.28 8.36
N SER A 257 -4.79 12.87 9.37
CA SER A 257 -5.41 13.90 10.19
C SER A 257 -5.31 15.25 9.51
N THR A 258 -6.38 16.04 9.57
CA THR A 258 -6.42 17.41 9.03
C THR A 258 -6.67 18.39 10.18
N ILE A 259 -5.86 19.45 10.25
CA ILE A 259 -5.95 20.54 11.23
C ILE A 259 -6.25 21.82 10.45
N GLY A 260 -7.27 22.57 10.89
CA GLY A 260 -7.56 23.91 10.37
C GLY A 260 -7.00 25.00 11.27
N LEU A 261 -6.35 25.99 10.67
CA LEU A 261 -5.89 27.22 11.32
C LEU A 261 -6.67 28.40 10.73
N ARG A 262 -7.20 29.30 11.57
CA ARG A 262 -7.89 30.52 11.13
C ARG A 262 -7.35 31.72 11.90
N GLY A 263 -6.87 32.74 11.19
CA GLY A 263 -6.26 33.92 11.81
C GLY A 263 -5.88 35.01 10.80
N SER A 264 -5.26 36.09 11.27
CA SER A 264 -4.69 37.12 10.39
C SER A 264 -3.48 36.55 9.62
N HIS A 265 -3.17 37.14 8.47
CA HIS A 265 -2.06 36.69 7.62
C HIS A 265 -0.71 36.71 8.36
N GLU A 266 -0.41 37.80 9.08
CA GLU A 266 0.86 37.97 9.81
C GLU A 266 1.02 36.97 10.95
N SER A 267 -0.01 36.80 11.78
CA SER A 267 0.03 35.85 12.88
C SER A 267 0.16 34.41 12.38
N LEU A 268 -0.57 34.06 11.30
CA LEU A 268 -0.44 32.74 10.67
C LEU A 268 0.97 32.53 10.11
N GLY A 269 1.54 33.53 9.44
CA GLY A 269 2.92 33.48 8.95
C GLY A 269 3.92 33.15 10.07
N LYS A 270 3.82 33.83 11.22
CA LYS A 270 4.67 33.56 12.40
C LYS A 270 4.52 32.14 12.95
N VAL A 271 3.30 31.62 13.07
CA VAL A 271 3.08 30.23 13.52
C VAL A 271 3.61 29.21 12.52
N LEU A 272 3.42 29.45 11.23
CA LEU A 272 3.90 28.56 10.18
C LEU A 272 5.42 28.54 10.08
N LEU A 273 6.08 29.68 10.29
CA LEU A 273 7.54 29.76 10.45
C LEU A 273 8.02 28.93 11.64
N ALA A 274 7.39 29.11 12.80
CA ALA A 274 7.77 28.42 14.03
C ALA A 274 7.59 26.89 13.94
N ILE A 275 6.56 26.40 13.23
CA ILE A 275 6.34 24.96 13.02
C ILE A 275 7.24 24.36 11.92
N GLY A 276 8.13 25.14 11.31
CA GLY A 276 9.16 24.66 10.37
C GLY A 276 8.86 24.87 8.89
N ILE A 277 7.82 25.63 8.52
CA ILE A 277 7.63 26.03 7.12
C ILE A 277 8.65 27.14 6.79
N PRO A 278 9.49 26.98 5.74
CA PRO A 278 10.51 27.96 5.43
C PRO A 278 9.91 29.32 5.05
N GLU A 279 10.59 30.39 5.46
CA GLU A 279 10.16 31.77 5.19
C GLU A 279 10.00 32.08 3.70
N MET A 280 10.82 31.47 2.85
CA MET A 280 10.71 31.59 1.40
C MET A 280 9.35 31.19 0.84
N HIS A 281 8.62 30.30 1.52
CA HIS A 281 7.28 29.91 1.10
C HIS A 281 6.19 30.85 1.64
N ILE A 282 6.47 31.57 2.72
CA ILE A 282 5.49 32.42 3.40
C ILE A 282 5.57 33.85 2.85
N ASN A 283 6.77 34.42 2.77
CA ASN A 283 6.96 35.83 2.42
C ASN A 283 7.44 36.05 0.98
N ALA A 284 8.20 35.11 0.40
CA ALA A 284 8.82 35.34 -0.91
C ALA A 284 7.89 35.04 -2.11
N ALA A 285 8.33 35.47 -3.30
CA ALA A 285 7.64 35.22 -4.58
C ALA A 285 7.49 33.72 -4.89
N LYS A 286 8.45 32.89 -4.46
CA LYS A 286 8.38 31.42 -4.60
C LYS A 286 7.14 30.81 -3.94
N GLY A 287 6.64 31.45 -2.88
CA GLY A 287 5.43 31.06 -2.15
C GLY A 287 4.13 31.62 -2.71
N ALA A 288 4.15 32.50 -3.72
CA ALA A 288 2.96 33.21 -4.19
C ALA A 288 1.87 32.26 -4.70
N LYS A 289 2.24 31.22 -5.47
CA LYS A 289 1.29 30.20 -5.96
C LYS A 289 0.66 29.38 -4.84
N TRP A 290 1.40 29.10 -3.76
CA TRP A 290 0.85 28.41 -2.59
C TRP A 290 -0.10 29.31 -1.82
N ARG A 291 0.27 30.58 -1.54
CA ARG A 291 -0.61 31.57 -0.89
C ARG A 291 -1.87 31.90 -1.70
N ALA A 292 -1.80 31.75 -3.02
CA ALA A 292 -2.96 31.84 -3.90
C ALA A 292 -3.80 30.55 -3.97
N GLY A 293 -3.52 29.53 -3.13
CA GLY A 293 -4.27 28.27 -3.10
C GLY A 293 -4.10 27.38 -4.34
N ARG A 294 -3.25 27.75 -5.31
CA ARG A 294 -3.05 27.04 -6.58
C ARG A 294 -2.12 25.84 -6.45
N ARG A 295 -1.31 25.81 -5.40
CA ARG A 295 -0.33 24.75 -5.12
C ARG A 295 -0.43 24.30 -3.68
N SER A 296 -0.08 23.04 -3.41
CA SER A 296 0.09 22.54 -2.05
C SER A 296 1.54 22.72 -1.58
N TRP A 297 1.74 22.89 -0.29
CA TRP A 297 3.06 22.82 0.31
C TRP A 297 3.29 21.41 0.84
N ASN A 298 4.40 20.77 0.47
CA ASN A 298 4.81 19.48 1.02
C ASN A 298 6.16 19.66 1.71
N GLY A 299 6.26 19.25 2.98
CA GLY A 299 7.49 19.39 3.73
C GLY A 299 7.46 18.72 5.10
N TRP A 300 8.50 18.96 5.88
CA TRP A 300 8.63 18.43 7.24
C TRP A 300 8.29 19.49 8.26
N LEU A 301 7.43 19.15 9.22
CA LEU A 301 7.17 19.96 10.39
C LEU A 301 8.23 19.70 11.47
N SER A 302 8.52 20.73 12.25
CA SER A 302 9.46 20.67 13.38
C SER A 302 8.91 21.41 14.58
N ARG A 303 9.36 20.99 15.77
CA ARG A 303 9.19 21.74 17.01
C ARG A 303 10.53 22.29 17.48
N GLU A 304 10.49 23.46 18.09
CA GLU A 304 11.67 24.09 18.70
C GLU A 304 11.64 23.84 20.20
N THR A 305 12.66 23.16 20.72
CA THR A 305 12.82 22.90 22.16
C THR A 305 14.15 23.49 22.59
N LYS A 306 14.14 24.50 23.49
CA LYS A 306 15.22 25.31 24.12
C LYS A 306 16.60 25.45 23.42
N GLU A 307 17.17 24.40 22.82
CA GLU A 307 18.46 24.39 22.11
C GLU A 307 18.46 23.59 20.76
N GLN A 308 17.43 22.81 20.42
CA GLN A 308 17.38 21.98 19.21
C GLN A 308 16.02 21.99 18.47
N LYS A 309 16.07 21.91 17.13
CA LYS A 309 14.89 21.77 16.26
C LYS A 309 14.62 20.30 15.96
N LEU A 310 13.64 19.72 16.64
CA LEU A 310 13.24 18.32 16.49
C LEU A 310 12.21 18.17 15.36
N LYS A 311 12.33 17.10 14.58
CA LYS A 311 11.41 16.80 13.46
C LYS A 311 10.21 16.01 13.95
N ILE A 312 9.01 16.47 13.59
CA ILE A 312 7.75 15.82 13.98
C ILE A 312 7.33 14.81 12.91
N GLY A 313 7.23 15.25 11.66
CA GLY A 313 6.81 14.39 10.54
C GLY A 313 6.51 15.14 9.24
N PRO A 314 6.31 14.41 8.14
CA PRO A 314 5.92 14.99 6.86
C PRO A 314 4.47 15.48 6.91
N ALA A 315 4.22 16.65 6.33
CA ALA A 315 2.90 17.26 6.25
C ALA A 315 2.66 17.92 4.88
N VAL A 316 1.37 18.06 4.57
CA VAL A 316 0.88 18.77 3.39
C VAL A 316 0.01 19.93 3.85
N ALA A 317 0.30 21.16 3.42
CA ALA A 317 -0.44 22.35 3.81
C ALA A 317 -1.11 23.04 2.61
N PHE A 318 -2.35 23.47 2.80
CA PHE A 318 -3.17 24.19 1.82
C PHE A 318 -3.51 25.57 2.36
N TRP A 319 -3.35 26.58 1.53
CA TRP A 319 -3.67 27.96 1.88
C TRP A 319 -4.99 28.38 1.22
N ASP A 320 -5.86 29.00 1.98
CA ASP A 320 -7.15 29.50 1.50
C ASP A 320 -7.07 30.96 1.03
N ILE A 321 -7.88 31.29 0.01
CA ILE A 321 -8.17 32.66 -0.40
C ILE A 321 -9.59 32.99 0.07
N PRO A 322 -9.80 34.06 0.86
CA PRO A 322 -11.14 34.43 1.29
C PRO A 322 -11.99 34.87 0.09
N THR A 323 -13.27 34.50 0.14
CA THR A 323 -14.29 34.75 -0.89
C THR A 323 -14.72 36.23 -1.00
N GLU A 324 -14.23 37.11 -0.11
CA GLU A 324 -14.58 38.54 -0.09
C GLU A 324 -13.80 39.41 -1.12
N VAL A 325 -13.10 38.80 -2.09
CA VAL A 325 -12.33 39.54 -3.12
C VAL A 325 -13.01 39.52 -4.50
N SER A 326 -14.26 39.05 -4.58
CA SER A 326 -15.01 39.01 -5.85
C SER A 326 -15.72 40.32 -6.21
N ASP A 327 -15.80 41.29 -5.30
CA ASP A 327 -16.38 42.61 -5.56
C ASP A 327 -15.26 43.62 -5.84
N SER A 328 -14.86 43.71 -7.10
CA SER A 328 -13.74 44.49 -7.64
C SER A 328 -14.00 46.00 -7.74
N SER A 329 -14.51 46.64 -6.67
CA SER A 329 -14.74 48.11 -6.67
C SER A 329 -14.40 48.85 -5.36
N ALA A 330 -13.58 48.29 -4.47
CA ALA A 330 -13.07 49.02 -3.29
C ALA A 330 -11.52 49.00 -3.22
N PRO A 331 -10.83 50.17 -3.23
CA PRO A 331 -9.37 50.26 -3.31
C PRO A 331 -8.63 50.01 -1.98
N HIS A 332 -9.27 49.34 -1.01
CA HIS A 332 -8.63 49.02 0.28
C HIS A 332 -8.88 47.55 0.66
N VAL A 333 -7.92 46.68 0.32
CA VAL A 333 -7.83 45.34 0.94
C VAL A 333 -7.63 45.54 2.43
N SER A 334 -8.67 45.30 3.23
CA SER A 334 -8.60 45.52 4.67
C SER A 334 -7.49 44.65 5.28
N LYS A 335 -6.58 45.27 6.05
CA LYS A 335 -5.51 44.60 6.83
C LYS A 335 -6.03 43.55 7.83
N LYS A 336 -7.36 43.41 7.97
CA LYS A 336 -8.07 42.51 8.91
C LYS A 336 -8.68 41.27 8.25
N SER A 337 -8.37 40.97 6.98
CA SER A 337 -8.96 39.80 6.31
C SER A 337 -8.42 38.48 6.91
N MET A 338 -9.31 37.69 7.51
CA MET A 338 -8.99 36.39 8.09
C MET A 338 -8.59 35.41 6.97
N ARG A 339 -7.56 34.60 7.21
CA ARG A 339 -7.11 33.52 6.32
C ARG A 339 -7.30 32.18 7.00
N GLN A 340 -7.42 31.13 6.18
CA GLN A 340 -7.49 29.75 6.63
C GLN A 340 -6.36 28.92 6.03
N VAL A 341 -5.80 28.01 6.81
CA VAL A 341 -4.77 27.06 6.38
C VAL A 341 -5.16 25.68 6.87
N LEU A 342 -5.14 24.69 5.97
CA LEU A 342 -5.35 23.28 6.32
C LEU A 342 -4.01 22.56 6.31
N ILE A 343 -3.64 21.94 7.41
CA ILE A 343 -2.43 21.11 7.54
C ILE A 343 -2.86 19.65 7.67
N ARG A 344 -2.38 18.80 6.76
CA ARG A 344 -2.57 17.36 6.76
C ARG A 344 -1.31 16.68 7.26
N ILE A 345 -1.46 15.81 8.25
CA ILE A 345 -0.37 15.06 8.86
C ILE A 345 -0.78 13.62 9.16
N HIS A 346 0.19 12.71 9.15
CA HIS A 346 -0.01 11.34 9.57
C HIS A 346 -0.49 11.26 11.04
N PRO A 347 -1.46 10.39 11.39
CA PRO A 347 -2.11 10.42 12.71
C PRO A 347 -1.19 10.07 13.89
N SER A 348 -0.06 9.39 13.67
CA SER A 348 0.93 9.14 14.74
C SER A 348 1.58 10.44 15.24
N ALA A 349 1.77 11.42 14.36
CA ALA A 349 2.39 12.72 14.68
C ALA A 349 1.34 13.81 14.99
N PHE A 350 0.05 13.49 14.85
CA PHE A 350 -1.04 14.45 15.02
C PHE A 350 -1.08 15.08 16.41
N LEU A 351 -0.94 14.28 17.47
CA LEU A 351 -1.07 14.80 18.84
C LEU A 351 0.05 15.79 19.16
N GLU A 352 1.29 15.45 18.80
CA GLU A 352 2.46 16.30 18.98
C GLU A 352 2.32 17.62 18.21
N THR A 353 1.93 17.54 16.92
CA THR A 353 1.70 18.74 16.09
C THR A 353 0.56 19.59 16.63
N TRP A 354 -0.53 18.98 17.10
CA TRP A 354 -1.66 19.69 17.69
C TRP A 354 -1.24 20.44 18.95
N THR A 355 -0.49 19.81 19.85
CA THR A 355 -0.02 20.44 21.09
C THR A 355 0.91 21.62 20.80
N GLU A 356 1.79 21.48 19.81
CA GLU A 356 2.73 22.54 19.45
C GLU A 356 2.04 23.71 18.76
N LEU A 357 1.13 23.45 17.81
CA LEU A 357 0.32 24.49 17.19
C LEU A 357 -0.58 25.20 18.22
N LEU A 358 -1.11 24.47 19.21
CA LEU A 358 -1.90 25.06 20.29
C LEU A 358 -1.05 25.96 21.20
N ARG A 359 0.20 25.58 21.46
CA ARG A 359 1.16 26.42 22.20
C ARG A 359 1.49 27.68 21.42
N LEU A 360 1.87 27.55 20.15
CA LEU A 360 2.25 28.66 19.28
C LEU A 360 1.10 29.63 19.01
N SER A 361 -0.13 29.12 18.83
CA SER A 361 -1.31 29.96 18.60
C SER A 361 -1.69 30.83 19.79
N LYS A 362 -1.44 30.37 21.02
CA LYS A 362 -1.66 31.15 22.25
C LYS A 362 -0.61 32.24 22.46
N LEU A 363 0.60 32.04 21.94
CA LEU A 363 1.70 33.01 22.02
C LEU A 363 1.55 34.18 21.04
N GLN A 364 0.72 34.03 20.00
CA GLN A 364 0.49 35.09 19.02
C GLN A 364 -0.70 35.96 19.42
N HIS A 365 -0.56 37.27 19.18
CA HIS A 365 -1.64 38.24 19.27
C HIS A 365 -1.78 38.96 17.92
N PRO A 366 -2.96 38.94 17.27
CA PRO A 366 -4.20 38.27 17.65
C PRO A 366 -4.12 36.73 17.66
N ASN A 367 -4.92 36.11 18.54
CA ASN A 367 -4.91 34.65 18.72
C ASN A 367 -5.46 33.92 17.49
N ILE A 368 -4.81 32.82 17.12
CA ILE A 368 -5.24 31.95 16.01
C ILE A 368 -6.22 30.90 16.53
N GLN A 369 -7.27 30.64 15.75
CA GLN A 369 -8.25 29.59 16.05
C GLN A 369 -7.80 28.27 15.39
N LEU A 370 -7.72 27.21 16.19
CA LEU A 370 -7.45 25.83 15.76
C LEU A 370 -8.75 25.03 15.68
N GLU A 371 -8.91 24.25 14.61
CA GLU A 371 -10.02 23.33 14.40
C GLU A 371 -9.51 21.91 14.08
N ASP A 372 -10.01 20.90 14.79
CA ASP A 372 -9.71 19.49 14.51
C ASP A 372 -10.68 18.94 13.45
N LEU A 373 -10.18 18.70 12.23
CA LEU A 373 -11.01 18.29 11.10
C LEU A 373 -10.87 16.79 10.75
N ARG A 374 -10.28 15.98 11.65
CA ARG A 374 -10.06 14.53 11.45
C ARG A 374 -11.29 13.74 11.03
N PHE A 375 -12.47 14.13 11.51
CA PHE A 375 -13.73 13.42 11.23
C PHE A 375 -14.67 14.20 10.30
N GLU A 376 -14.24 15.36 9.78
CA GLU A 376 -15.00 16.16 8.82
C GLU A 376 -14.52 15.94 7.38
N ILE A 377 -13.20 15.83 7.17
CA ILE A 377 -12.59 15.68 5.85
C ILE A 377 -11.98 14.28 5.78
N GLY A 378 -12.42 13.49 4.80
CA GLY A 378 -11.79 12.21 4.46
C GLY A 378 -10.95 12.33 3.20
N SER A 379 -10.22 11.27 2.86
CA SER A 379 -9.39 11.27 1.67
C SER A 379 -9.21 9.91 1.04
N ILE A 380 -9.06 9.91 -0.28
CA ILE A 380 -8.74 8.73 -1.08
C ILE A 380 -7.46 9.05 -1.85
N GLU A 381 -6.48 8.16 -1.76
CA GLU A 381 -5.29 8.23 -2.63
C GLU A 381 -5.42 7.18 -3.73
N ILE A 382 -5.06 7.52 -4.96
CA ILE A 382 -5.04 6.60 -6.09
C ILE A 382 -3.76 6.80 -6.90
N ALA A 383 -3.09 5.70 -7.23
CA ALA A 383 -1.85 5.69 -8.00
C ALA A 383 -1.92 4.70 -9.17
N GLY A 384 -1.11 4.95 -10.18
CA GLY A 384 -0.93 4.12 -11.38
C GLY A 384 -1.52 4.72 -12.67
N PRO A 385 -1.23 4.13 -13.84
CA PRO A 385 -1.58 4.68 -15.14
C PRO A 385 -3.08 4.94 -15.40
N GLY A 386 -3.94 4.13 -14.78
CA GLY A 386 -5.40 4.27 -14.89
C GLY A 386 -6.03 5.15 -13.81
N SER A 387 -5.23 5.88 -13.02
CA SER A 387 -5.71 6.69 -11.90
C SER A 387 -6.53 7.89 -12.37
N THR A 388 -6.01 8.68 -13.32
CA THR A 388 -6.71 9.85 -13.88
C THR A 388 -7.98 9.43 -14.61
N GLU A 389 -7.92 8.37 -15.44
CA GLU A 389 -9.09 7.81 -16.12
C GLU A 389 -10.22 7.42 -15.14
N ALA A 390 -9.85 6.72 -14.07
CA ALA A 390 -10.83 6.30 -13.06
C ALA A 390 -11.46 7.49 -12.33
N LEU A 391 -10.68 8.52 -12.02
CA LEU A 391 -11.20 9.73 -11.38
C LEU A 391 -12.13 10.49 -12.32
N LEU A 392 -11.77 10.68 -13.59
CA LEU A 392 -12.60 11.35 -14.60
C LEU A 392 -13.95 10.65 -14.82
N GLY A 393 -13.93 9.32 -14.82
CA GLY A 393 -15.14 8.53 -15.00
C GLY A 393 -16.11 8.50 -13.81
N ILE A 394 -15.76 9.13 -12.67
CA ILE A 394 -16.54 9.11 -11.43
C ILE A 394 -16.83 10.50 -10.90
N LEU A 395 -15.83 11.38 -10.94
CA LEU A 395 -15.90 12.74 -10.44
C LEU A 395 -16.50 13.63 -11.52
N HIS A 396 -17.83 13.56 -11.67
CA HIS A 396 -18.53 14.42 -12.60
C HIS A 396 -18.78 15.80 -11.97
N PRO A 397 -18.33 16.89 -12.61
CA PRO A 397 -18.56 18.24 -12.13
C PRO A 397 -20.05 18.53 -11.88
N TYR A 398 -20.35 19.34 -10.88
CA TYR A 398 -21.69 19.80 -10.59
C TYR A 398 -21.91 21.14 -11.30
N TYR A 399 -22.88 21.18 -12.21
CA TYR A 399 -23.35 22.40 -12.86
C TYR A 399 -24.85 22.23 -13.15
N GLN A 400 -25.62 23.31 -13.02
CA GLN A 400 -27.06 23.32 -13.33
C GLN A 400 -27.30 23.85 -14.74
N CYS A 401 -26.59 24.92 -15.11
CA CYS A 401 -26.46 25.43 -16.46
C CYS A 401 -25.02 25.22 -16.99
N GLU A 402 -24.85 25.16 -18.31
CA GLU A 402 -23.52 24.98 -18.93
C GLU A 402 -22.59 26.19 -18.66
N ASP A 403 -23.16 27.37 -18.39
CA ASP A 403 -22.43 28.59 -18.03
C ASP A 403 -21.89 28.59 -16.58
N ASP A 404 -22.35 27.66 -15.73
CA ASP A 404 -21.92 27.55 -14.31
C ASP A 404 -20.66 26.69 -14.12
N LYS A 405 -19.94 26.34 -15.20
CA LYS A 405 -18.79 25.44 -15.09
C LYS A 405 -17.61 26.12 -14.39
N GLU A 406 -17.17 25.50 -13.29
CA GLU A 406 -15.98 25.94 -12.59
C GLU A 406 -14.72 25.70 -13.46
N PRO A 407 -13.77 26.65 -13.58
CA PRO A 407 -12.61 26.55 -14.48
C PRO A 407 -11.68 25.37 -14.16
N HIS A 408 -11.58 25.02 -12.87
CA HIS A 408 -10.85 23.84 -12.42
C HIS A 408 -11.50 22.52 -12.87
N ALA A 409 -12.83 22.50 -13.01
CA ALA A 409 -13.55 21.32 -13.48
C ALA A 409 -13.34 21.09 -14.98
N GLU A 410 -13.22 22.17 -15.75
CA GLU A 410 -12.87 22.13 -17.18
C GLU A 410 -11.43 21.64 -17.36
N THR A 411 -10.49 22.23 -16.62
CA THR A 411 -9.09 21.79 -16.60
C THR A 411 -8.97 20.33 -16.18
N PHE A 412 -9.81 19.86 -15.25
CA PHE A 412 -9.83 18.44 -14.88
C PHE A 412 -10.29 17.55 -16.03
N THR A 413 -11.36 17.94 -16.75
CA THR A 413 -11.95 17.16 -17.83
C THR A 413 -11.02 17.08 -19.05
N SER A 414 -10.21 18.11 -19.32
CA SER A 414 -9.20 18.09 -20.38
C SER A 414 -8.02 17.15 -20.09
N LEU A 415 -7.86 16.62 -18.87
CA LEU A 415 -6.82 15.62 -18.55
C LEU A 415 -7.15 14.20 -19.06
N ALA A 416 -8.20 14.05 -19.87
CA ALA A 416 -8.51 12.79 -20.53
C ALA A 416 -7.33 12.37 -21.44
N GLY A 417 -6.68 11.27 -21.08
CA GLY A 417 -5.47 10.77 -21.77
C GLY A 417 -4.20 10.82 -20.94
N VAL A 418 -4.17 11.56 -19.82
CA VAL A 418 -3.00 11.58 -18.92
C VAL A 418 -2.85 10.23 -18.22
N THR A 419 -1.78 9.51 -18.56
CA THR A 419 -1.44 8.22 -17.94
C THR A 419 -0.69 8.40 -16.62
N ASN A 420 0.39 9.17 -16.59
CA ASN A 420 1.16 9.40 -15.36
C ASN A 420 0.79 10.75 -14.73
N PRO A 421 0.19 10.78 -13.52
CA PRO A 421 -0.09 12.04 -12.83
C PRO A 421 1.17 12.81 -12.41
N ALA A 422 2.36 12.19 -12.42
CA ALA A 422 3.61 12.94 -12.21
C ALA A 422 3.94 13.90 -13.37
N SER A 423 3.34 13.74 -14.56
CA SER A 423 3.51 14.68 -15.68
C SER A 423 2.87 16.04 -15.42
N LEU A 424 1.92 16.13 -14.48
CA LEU A 424 1.25 17.37 -14.10
C LEU A 424 2.19 18.27 -13.30
N PRO A 425 2.04 19.61 -13.33
CA PRO A 425 2.86 20.52 -12.53
C PRO A 425 2.93 20.11 -11.06
N ALA A 426 4.12 20.18 -10.46
CA ALA A 426 4.35 19.71 -9.11
C ALA A 426 3.44 20.44 -8.10
N HIS A 427 2.82 19.67 -7.21
CA HIS A 427 1.92 20.17 -6.16
C HIS A 427 0.69 20.90 -6.69
N SER A 428 0.24 20.62 -7.92
CA SER A 428 -0.98 21.20 -8.49
C SER A 428 -2.21 20.83 -7.67
N ILE A 429 -3.12 21.81 -7.51
CA ILE A 429 -4.42 21.64 -6.86
C ILE A 429 -5.52 21.93 -7.88
N LEU A 430 -6.54 21.08 -7.92
CA LEU A 430 -7.81 21.31 -8.60
C LEU A 430 -8.91 21.23 -7.55
N SER A 431 -9.65 22.32 -7.36
CA SER A 431 -10.76 22.37 -6.42
C SER A 431 -12.03 22.71 -7.17
N PHE A 432 -13.06 21.86 -7.05
CA PHE A 432 -14.37 22.09 -7.65
C PHE A 432 -15.46 21.27 -6.97
N SER A 433 -16.72 21.54 -7.30
CA SER A 433 -17.88 20.76 -6.80
C SER A 433 -18.26 19.62 -7.74
N ILE A 434 -18.60 18.46 -7.20
CA ILE A 434 -19.07 17.28 -7.96
C ILE A 434 -20.50 16.89 -7.61
N MET A 435 -21.18 16.22 -8.53
CA MET A 435 -22.45 15.54 -8.25
C MET A 435 -22.24 14.23 -7.48
N ASP A 436 -23.30 13.70 -6.86
CA ASP A 436 -23.25 12.39 -6.19
C ASP A 436 -22.91 11.26 -7.18
N PRO A 437 -21.75 10.57 -7.04
CA PRO A 437 -21.33 9.52 -7.97
C PRO A 437 -22.33 8.36 -8.08
N ARG A 438 -23.21 8.19 -7.08
CA ARG A 438 -24.23 7.15 -7.10
C ARG A 438 -25.30 7.39 -8.15
N LEU A 439 -25.51 8.61 -8.63
CA LEU A 439 -26.47 8.88 -9.71
C LEU A 439 -26.05 8.19 -11.01
N ARG A 440 -24.75 8.25 -11.33
CA ARG A 440 -24.14 7.65 -12.52
C ARG A 440 -23.61 6.22 -12.32
N TYR A 441 -24.05 5.51 -11.29
CA TYR A 441 -23.69 4.11 -11.08
C TYR A 441 -24.64 3.14 -11.83
N PRO A 442 -24.16 2.09 -12.52
CA PRO A 442 -22.76 1.67 -12.64
C PRO A 442 -21.96 2.60 -13.56
N PRO A 443 -20.70 2.91 -13.21
CA PRO A 443 -19.84 3.74 -14.05
C PRO A 443 -19.60 3.07 -15.40
N ARG A 444 -19.49 3.88 -16.45
CA ARG A 444 -19.17 3.44 -17.82
C ARG A 444 -17.71 3.76 -18.11
N LYS A 445 -17.14 3.02 -19.05
CA LYS A 445 -15.80 3.29 -19.55
C LYS A 445 -15.78 4.71 -20.13
N LEU A 446 -14.69 5.44 -19.89
CA LEU A 446 -14.46 6.73 -20.49
C LEU A 446 -13.96 6.53 -21.92
N GLU A 447 -14.54 7.24 -22.88
CA GLU A 447 -13.98 7.33 -24.22
C GLU A 447 -12.74 8.24 -24.14
N LEU A 448 -11.58 7.65 -24.37
CA LEU A 448 -10.30 8.36 -24.36
C LEU A 448 -9.98 8.78 -25.80
N PRO A 449 -9.31 9.93 -26.01
CA PRO A 449 -8.80 10.29 -27.33
C PRO A 449 -7.93 9.16 -27.89
N ASP A 450 -8.10 8.87 -29.18
CA ASP A 450 -7.27 7.86 -29.84
C ASP A 450 -5.79 8.30 -29.82
N PRO A 451 -4.85 7.39 -29.48
CA PRO A 451 -3.44 7.74 -29.38
C PRO A 451 -2.81 8.12 -30.73
N GLY A 452 -3.49 7.83 -31.85
CA GLY A 452 -3.09 8.25 -33.19
C GLY A 452 -3.64 9.62 -33.61
N ASN A 453 -4.49 10.25 -32.80
CA ASN A 453 -4.97 11.60 -33.06
C ASN A 453 -3.95 12.63 -32.55
N GLU A 454 -3.15 13.16 -33.47
CA GLU A 454 -2.09 14.11 -33.16
C GLU A 454 -2.62 15.42 -32.57
N GLU A 455 -3.77 15.91 -33.03
CA GLU A 455 -4.40 17.15 -32.55
C GLU A 455 -4.80 17.05 -31.07
N ALA A 456 -5.45 15.94 -30.68
CA ALA A 456 -5.85 15.72 -29.30
C ALA A 456 -4.63 15.57 -28.37
N THR A 457 -3.56 14.95 -28.88
CA THR A 457 -2.31 14.78 -28.15
C THR A 457 -1.60 16.11 -27.96
N PHE A 458 -1.60 16.96 -29.00
CA PHE A 458 -1.07 18.32 -28.95
C PHE A 458 -1.85 19.20 -27.97
N GLY A 459 -3.18 19.20 -28.04
CA GLY A 459 -4.03 19.96 -27.11
C GLY A 459 -3.86 19.53 -25.65
N LEU A 460 -3.64 18.24 -25.39
CA LEU A 460 -3.29 17.76 -24.05
C LEU A 460 -1.91 18.27 -23.61
N MET A 461 -0.91 18.24 -24.48
CA MET A 461 0.43 18.73 -24.18
C MET A 461 0.44 20.24 -23.91
N GLU A 462 -0.32 21.01 -24.69
CA GLU A 462 -0.55 22.44 -24.47
C GLU A 462 -1.24 22.71 -23.13
N THR A 463 -2.25 21.92 -22.77
CA THR A 463 -2.92 22.05 -21.47
C THR A 463 -1.97 21.75 -20.30
N LEU A 464 -1.07 20.78 -20.45
CA LEU A 464 -0.07 20.44 -19.43
C LEU A 464 1.00 21.52 -19.27
N SER A 465 1.33 22.25 -20.34
CA SER A 465 2.35 23.31 -20.32
C SER A 465 1.80 24.65 -19.83
N THR A 466 0.63 25.07 -20.35
CA THR A 466 -0.05 26.32 -19.97
C THR A 466 -0.66 26.23 -18.58
N TRP A 467 -1.24 25.07 -18.24
CA TRP A 467 -1.93 24.77 -16.99
C TRP A 467 -2.96 25.85 -16.58
N PRO A 468 -4.13 25.91 -17.25
CA PRO A 468 -5.14 26.97 -17.06
C PRO A 468 -5.64 27.15 -15.62
N ALA A 469 -5.59 26.08 -14.81
CA ALA A 469 -5.91 26.16 -13.38
C ALA A 469 -4.98 27.10 -12.57
N ASP A 470 -3.86 27.57 -13.13
CA ASP A 470 -3.03 28.59 -12.50
C ASP A 470 -3.55 30.02 -12.65
N GLU A 471 -4.48 30.27 -13.57
CA GLU A 471 -5.01 31.61 -13.83
C GLU A 471 -6.18 31.93 -12.91
N SER A 472 -7.03 30.94 -12.65
CA SER A 472 -8.19 31.08 -11.77
C SER A 472 -7.81 31.06 -10.27
N PRO A 473 -8.55 31.81 -9.42
CA PRO A 473 -8.37 31.73 -7.98
C PRO A 473 -8.95 30.41 -7.43
N ALA A 474 -8.11 29.67 -6.70
CA ALA A 474 -8.42 28.35 -6.19
C ALA A 474 -9.11 28.35 -4.81
N SER A 475 -10.09 29.25 -4.57
CA SER A 475 -10.82 29.21 -3.30
C SER A 475 -11.64 27.91 -3.25
N SER A 476 -11.32 27.04 -2.28
CA SER A 476 -11.98 25.74 -2.19
C SER A 476 -13.24 25.82 -1.32
N PRO A 477 -14.42 25.42 -1.83
CA PRO A 477 -15.61 25.30 -1.00
C PRO A 477 -15.44 24.29 0.16
N LEU A 478 -14.37 23.51 0.15
CA LEU A 478 -14.00 22.59 1.23
C LEU A 478 -13.54 23.33 2.50
N PHE A 479 -13.02 24.56 2.42
CA PHE A 479 -12.65 25.36 3.59
C PHE A 479 -13.88 25.86 4.36
N ASP A 480 -14.99 26.11 3.66
CA ASP A 480 -16.23 26.51 4.29
C ASP A 480 -16.95 25.34 4.98
N ARG A 481 -17.21 25.52 6.27
CA ARG A 481 -17.90 24.56 7.12
C ARG A 481 -19.38 24.43 6.75
N ASP A 482 -20.03 25.46 6.20
CA ASP A 482 -21.44 25.39 5.83
C ASP A 482 -21.66 24.57 4.57
N LEU A 483 -20.84 24.78 3.53
CA LEU A 483 -20.83 23.96 2.33
C LEU A 483 -20.47 22.50 2.62
N ARG A 484 -19.46 22.23 3.47
CA ARG A 484 -19.15 20.87 3.93
C ARG A 484 -20.37 20.19 4.58
N TYR A 485 -21.07 20.89 5.47
CA TYR A 485 -22.23 20.32 6.17
C TYR A 485 -23.39 20.03 5.20
N LYS A 486 -23.70 20.96 4.28
CA LYS A 486 -24.72 20.80 3.23
C LYS A 486 -24.44 19.56 2.37
N ALA A 487 -23.20 19.37 1.93
CA ALA A 487 -22.77 18.22 1.13
C ALA A 487 -23.02 16.88 1.83
N THR A 488 -22.95 16.81 3.16
CA THR A 488 -23.21 15.56 3.89
C THR A 488 -24.67 15.09 3.86
N ARG A 489 -25.61 15.92 3.38
CA ARG A 489 -27.06 15.64 3.35
C ARG A 489 -27.48 14.89 2.09
N LEU A 490 -26.72 13.86 1.72
CA LEU A 490 -26.98 13.05 0.55
C LEU A 490 -28.30 12.26 0.64
N PRO A 491 -28.99 12.02 -0.49
CA PRO A 491 -30.21 11.23 -0.52
C PRO A 491 -29.96 9.77 -0.11
N SER A 492 -30.99 9.14 0.46
CA SER A 492 -30.91 7.72 0.84
C SER A 492 -30.73 6.81 -0.38
N GLN A 493 -30.06 5.67 -0.21
CA GLN A 493 -29.86 4.71 -1.32
C GLN A 493 -31.18 4.23 -1.94
N LYS A 494 -32.25 4.12 -1.14
CA LYS A 494 -33.58 3.73 -1.65
C LYS A 494 -34.17 4.79 -2.58
N ALA A 495 -34.00 6.07 -2.26
CA ALA A 495 -34.48 7.17 -3.09
C ALA A 495 -33.73 7.21 -4.43
N VAL A 496 -32.40 7.06 -4.40
CA VAL A 496 -31.58 6.96 -5.62
C VAL A 496 -31.98 5.76 -6.47
N ASN A 497 -32.18 4.58 -5.87
CA ASN A 497 -32.62 3.39 -6.60
C ASN A 497 -34.01 3.56 -7.24
N ARG A 498 -34.94 4.27 -6.57
CA ARG A 498 -36.26 4.58 -7.14
C ARG A 498 -36.15 5.50 -8.35
N ARG A 499 -35.29 6.53 -8.29
CA ARG A 499 -35.02 7.39 -9.45
C ARG A 499 -34.44 6.61 -10.62
N LYS A 500 -33.49 5.69 -10.34
CA LYS A 500 -32.93 4.80 -11.37
C LYS A 500 -33.95 3.86 -11.99
N SER A 501 -34.92 3.35 -11.24
CA SER A 501 -35.97 2.50 -11.80
C SER A 501 -36.98 3.26 -12.64
N LEU A 502 -37.09 4.58 -12.46
CA LEU A 502 -37.95 5.45 -13.27
C LEU A 502 -37.23 5.96 -14.53
N ALA A 503 -35.91 5.95 -14.56
CA ALA A 503 -35.12 6.37 -15.72
C ALA A 503 -35.18 5.31 -16.84
N PRO A 504 -35.23 5.72 -18.12
CA PRO A 504 -35.15 4.81 -19.25
C PRO A 504 -33.89 3.92 -19.22
N PRO A 505 -33.97 2.67 -19.73
CA PRO A 505 -32.80 1.79 -19.82
C PRO A 505 -31.62 2.47 -20.52
N GLY A 506 -30.42 2.41 -19.93
CA GLY A 506 -29.24 3.01 -20.53
C GLY A 506 -29.08 4.52 -20.30
N THR A 507 -29.99 5.18 -19.57
CA THR A 507 -29.86 6.59 -19.18
C THR A 507 -29.59 6.73 -17.67
N PHE A 508 -29.04 7.88 -17.26
CA PHE A 508 -28.82 8.21 -15.86
C PHE A 508 -29.89 9.20 -15.37
N PRO A 509 -30.28 9.15 -14.08
CA PRO A 509 -31.20 10.14 -13.52
C PRO A 509 -30.58 11.55 -13.56
N SER A 510 -31.37 12.55 -13.94
CA SER A 510 -31.00 13.98 -13.90
C SER A 510 -30.79 14.48 -12.47
N ILE A 511 -30.03 15.57 -12.32
CA ILE A 511 -29.78 16.24 -11.03
C ILE A 511 -31.07 16.94 -10.57
N SER A 512 -31.29 16.98 -9.25
CA SER A 512 -32.40 17.72 -8.64
C SER A 512 -31.89 18.66 -7.56
N GLU A 513 -32.63 19.70 -7.19
CA GLU A 513 -32.28 20.63 -6.09
C GLU A 513 -32.03 19.93 -4.74
N ARG A 514 -32.58 18.71 -4.58
CA ARG A 514 -32.39 17.88 -3.38
C ARG A 514 -31.01 17.23 -3.32
N ASP A 515 -30.25 17.26 -4.41
CA ASP A 515 -28.90 16.71 -4.52
C ASP A 515 -27.90 17.85 -4.27
N PRO A 516 -27.27 17.92 -3.08
CA PRO A 516 -26.34 18.99 -2.77
C PRO A 516 -25.02 18.82 -3.56
N PRO A 517 -24.36 19.91 -3.97
CA PRO A 517 -23.01 19.85 -4.51
C PRO A 517 -22.04 19.29 -3.46
N ILE A 518 -21.13 18.41 -3.89
CA ILE A 518 -20.10 17.84 -3.02
C ILE A 518 -18.79 18.56 -3.32
N PRO A 519 -18.26 19.38 -2.41
CA PRO A 519 -17.01 20.08 -2.64
C PRO A 519 -15.84 19.10 -2.52
N ILE A 520 -14.93 19.14 -3.47
CA ILE A 520 -13.73 18.32 -3.47
C ILE A 520 -12.47 19.14 -3.74
N MET A 521 -11.34 18.60 -3.29
CA MET A 521 -10.01 19.10 -3.62
C MET A 521 -9.16 17.92 -4.07
N LEU A 522 -8.64 17.99 -5.29
CA LEU A 522 -7.71 17.04 -5.88
C LEU A 522 -6.33 17.67 -5.89
N PHE A 523 -5.32 16.93 -5.45
CA PHE A 523 -3.95 17.36 -5.63
C PHE A 523 -3.04 16.19 -6.01
N THR A 524 -1.97 16.52 -6.70
CA THR A 524 -0.99 15.55 -7.18
C THR A 524 0.18 15.46 -6.19
N SER A 525 0.69 14.25 -6.01
CA SER A 525 1.92 14.00 -5.27
C SER A 525 2.86 13.19 -6.14
N ARG A 526 4.16 13.43 -5.98
CA ARG A 526 5.23 12.65 -6.61
C ARG A 526 6.04 12.02 -5.49
N MET A 527 6.18 10.70 -5.52
CA MET A 527 6.91 9.97 -4.48
C MET A 527 8.42 10.26 -4.54
N SER A 528 8.97 10.42 -5.74
CA SER A 528 10.36 10.79 -5.98
C SER A 528 10.46 12.00 -6.91
N GLN A 529 11.54 12.76 -6.80
CA GLN A 529 11.83 13.90 -7.68
C GLN A 529 12.28 13.47 -9.09
N SER A 530 12.49 12.17 -9.32
CA SER A 530 12.81 11.64 -10.65
C SER A 530 11.64 11.82 -11.62
N SER A 531 11.92 12.31 -12.82
CA SER A 531 10.93 12.47 -13.90
C SER A 531 10.27 11.16 -14.34
N ALA A 532 10.90 10.02 -14.05
CA ALA A 532 10.35 8.68 -14.33
C ALA A 532 9.49 8.12 -13.19
N ALA A 533 9.35 8.83 -12.07
CA ALA A 533 8.57 8.36 -10.93
C ALA A 533 7.06 8.38 -11.24
N GLN A 534 6.34 7.44 -10.66
CA GLN A 534 4.88 7.46 -10.71
C GLN A 534 4.33 8.50 -9.74
N GLY A 535 3.33 9.23 -10.19
CA GLY A 535 2.58 10.13 -9.31
C GLY A 535 1.40 9.43 -8.67
N SER A 536 0.82 10.07 -7.66
CA SER A 536 -0.49 9.73 -7.10
C SER A 536 -1.41 10.94 -7.07
N TRP A 537 -2.70 10.69 -7.18
CA TRP A 537 -3.75 11.66 -6.91
C TRP A 537 -4.26 11.46 -5.50
N THR A 538 -4.40 12.54 -4.74
CA THR A 538 -5.11 12.53 -3.47
C THR A 538 -6.37 13.38 -3.59
N LEU A 539 -7.51 12.75 -3.36
CA LEU A 539 -8.82 13.37 -3.31
C LEU A 539 -9.21 13.64 -1.86
N LEU A 540 -9.58 14.88 -1.58
CA LEU A 540 -10.18 15.33 -0.33
C LEU A 540 -11.67 15.58 -0.55
N ALA A 541 -12.50 15.06 0.36
CA ALA A 541 -13.94 15.29 0.32
C ALA A 541 -14.53 15.21 1.74
N PRO A 542 -15.74 15.72 1.98
CA PRO A 542 -16.43 15.54 3.26
C PRO A 542 -16.52 14.05 3.64
N TRP A 543 -16.29 13.73 4.92
CA TRP A 543 -16.14 12.36 5.44
C TRP A 543 -17.26 11.40 5.02
N LYS A 544 -18.52 11.86 5.00
CA LYS A 544 -19.67 11.03 4.61
C LYS A 544 -19.76 10.75 3.11
N CYS A 545 -19.15 11.59 2.27
CA CYS A 545 -19.17 11.50 0.81
C CYS A 545 -18.11 10.53 0.26
N ILE A 546 -17.12 10.16 1.07
CA ILE A 546 -16.04 9.22 0.70
C ILE A 546 -16.60 7.84 0.29
N LEU A 547 -17.59 7.30 1.00
CA LEU A 547 -18.13 5.98 0.70
C LEU A 547 -18.82 5.90 -0.69
N PRO A 548 -19.72 6.84 -1.06
CA PRO A 548 -20.23 6.97 -2.43
C PRO A 548 -19.15 6.99 -3.51
N ILE A 549 -18.13 7.84 -3.33
CA ILE A 549 -17.01 7.99 -4.28
C ILE A 549 -16.21 6.68 -4.39
N TRP A 550 -15.82 6.11 -3.24
CA TRP A 550 -15.09 4.84 -3.16
C TRP A 550 -15.82 3.69 -3.86
N TYR A 551 -17.14 3.62 -3.69
CA TYR A 551 -17.95 2.57 -4.31
C TYR A 551 -18.00 2.70 -5.83
N GLY A 552 -18.06 3.92 -6.37
CA GLY A 552 -17.88 4.19 -7.79
C GLY A 552 -16.50 3.72 -8.27
N LEU A 553 -15.44 4.12 -7.55
CA LEU A 553 -14.03 3.86 -7.88
C LEU A 553 -13.72 2.39 -8.06
N MET A 554 -14.15 1.56 -7.11
CA MET A 554 -13.87 0.11 -7.16
C MET A 554 -14.64 -0.63 -8.27
N HIS A 555 -15.64 0.02 -8.87
CA HIS A 555 -16.51 -0.56 -9.89
C HIS A 555 -16.25 0.03 -11.29
N PHE A 556 -15.34 0.99 -11.41
CA PHE A 556 -14.99 1.61 -12.68
C PHE A 556 -14.29 0.60 -13.61
N PRO A 557 -14.74 0.45 -14.87
CA PRO A 557 -14.06 -0.37 -15.85
C PRO A 557 -12.95 0.44 -16.54
N LEU A 558 -11.69 0.08 -16.29
CA LEU A 558 -10.54 0.75 -16.90
C LEU A 558 -10.40 0.37 -18.38
N SER A 559 -9.90 1.29 -19.20
CA SER A 559 -9.50 1.09 -20.61
C SER A 559 -8.45 -0.02 -20.73
N SER A 560 -7.54 -0.05 -19.76
CA SER A 560 -6.57 -1.10 -19.53
C SER A 560 -7.17 -2.38 -18.94
N GLY A 561 -8.48 -2.55 -18.92
CA GLY A 561 -9.14 -3.78 -18.50
C GLY A 561 -9.10 -4.05 -17.00
N GLY A 562 -10.16 -4.67 -16.51
CA GLY A 562 -10.39 -4.85 -15.09
C GLY A 562 -10.82 -3.54 -14.41
N ASN A 563 -10.70 -3.53 -13.08
CA ASN A 563 -11.14 -2.42 -12.23
C ASN A 563 -9.97 -1.94 -11.36
N PRO A 564 -10.02 -0.70 -10.84
CA PRO A 564 -9.09 -0.28 -9.80
C PRO A 564 -9.08 -1.25 -8.63
N ARG A 565 -7.88 -1.62 -8.18
CA ARG A 565 -7.68 -2.46 -6.99
C ARG A 565 -7.67 -1.57 -5.75
N PHE A 566 -8.05 -2.13 -4.61
CA PHE A 566 -7.83 -1.45 -3.32
C PHE A 566 -6.56 -1.95 -2.67
N GLY A 567 -5.83 -1.07 -2.01
CA GLY A 567 -4.69 -1.40 -1.16
C GLY A 567 -5.00 -1.22 0.33
N GLY A 568 -4.41 -2.05 1.17
CA GLY A 568 -4.31 -1.82 2.61
C GLY A 568 -3.00 -1.12 2.97
N LEU A 569 -2.72 -1.05 4.27
CA LEU A 569 -1.49 -0.47 4.81
C LEU A 569 -0.23 -1.19 4.31
N GLN A 570 -0.27 -2.52 4.12
CA GLN A 570 0.88 -3.29 3.61
C GLN A 570 1.14 -3.00 2.14
N GLU A 571 0.10 -2.93 1.31
CA GLU A 571 0.24 -2.55 -0.10
C GLU A 571 0.71 -1.09 -0.26
N LEU A 572 0.32 -0.19 0.66
CA LEU A 572 0.86 1.17 0.70
C LEU A 572 2.36 1.15 1.01
N ARG A 573 2.78 0.43 2.05
CA ARG A 573 4.20 0.27 2.40
C ARG A 573 5.01 -0.35 1.27
N GLN A 574 4.47 -1.36 0.60
CA GLN A 574 5.06 -1.96 -0.60
C GLN A 574 5.28 -0.90 -1.68
N SER A 575 4.28 -0.07 -1.96
CA SER A 575 4.39 0.99 -2.97
C SER A 575 5.50 1.99 -2.64
N TYR A 576 5.59 2.47 -1.40
CA TYR A 576 6.69 3.36 -0.97
C TYR A 576 8.06 2.68 -1.12
N PHE A 577 8.18 1.44 -0.66
CA PHE A 577 9.41 0.65 -0.74
C PHE A 577 9.86 0.39 -2.18
N GLU A 578 8.94 0.03 -3.09
CA GLU A 578 9.24 -0.22 -4.50
C GLU A 578 9.75 1.04 -5.21
N HIS A 579 9.24 2.22 -4.84
CA HIS A 579 9.72 3.51 -5.34
C HIS A 579 11.02 3.99 -4.67
N GLY A 580 11.55 3.24 -3.70
CA GLY A 580 12.76 3.59 -2.97
C GLY A 580 12.58 4.75 -1.99
N VAL A 581 11.35 5.05 -1.58
CA VAL A 581 11.02 6.14 -0.67
C VAL A 581 10.72 5.56 0.72
N PRO A 582 11.33 6.08 1.80
CA PRO A 582 11.04 5.65 3.15
C PRO A 582 9.59 5.96 3.56
N TRP A 583 8.96 5.04 4.28
CA TRP A 583 7.59 5.18 4.74
C TRP A 583 7.52 5.68 6.19
N PHE A 584 6.87 6.83 6.39
CA PHE A 584 6.59 7.36 7.72
C PHE A 584 5.38 6.64 8.36
N PRO A 585 5.44 6.21 9.63
CA PRO A 585 6.50 6.48 10.63
C PRO A 585 7.60 5.42 10.72
N ALA A 586 7.47 4.25 10.07
CA ALA A 586 8.32 3.09 10.37
C ALA A 586 9.81 3.29 10.08
N ASP A 587 10.14 4.02 9.01
CA ASP A 587 11.54 4.19 8.54
C ASP A 587 12.22 5.45 9.13
N TYR A 588 11.57 6.11 10.10
CA TYR A 588 12.04 7.35 10.73
C TYR A 588 12.08 7.25 12.27
N PRO A 589 12.88 6.32 12.83
CA PRO A 589 12.95 6.11 14.27
C PRO A 589 13.52 7.29 15.06
N GLY A 590 14.14 8.28 14.40
CA GLY A 590 14.58 9.54 15.05
C GLY A 590 13.45 10.53 15.32
N THR A 591 12.21 10.19 14.99
CA THR A 591 11.01 10.97 15.35
C THR A 591 10.27 10.26 16.48
N ASP A 592 9.58 11.00 17.35
CA ASP A 592 8.84 10.43 18.48
C ASP A 592 7.80 9.39 18.00
N ALA A 593 7.15 9.67 16.86
CA ALA A 593 6.22 8.77 16.22
C ALA A 593 6.89 7.48 15.67
N GLY A 594 8.07 7.59 15.09
CA GLY A 594 8.81 6.44 14.56
C GLY A 594 9.44 5.59 15.65
N TYR A 595 9.95 6.21 16.71
CA TYR A 595 10.47 5.52 17.89
C TYR A 595 9.35 4.71 18.57
N ALA A 596 8.19 5.33 18.83
CA ALA A 596 7.02 4.63 19.38
C ALA A 596 6.55 3.47 18.49
N TRP A 597 6.61 3.64 17.16
CA TRP A 597 6.31 2.56 16.22
C TRP A 597 7.30 1.41 16.34
N GLU A 598 8.61 1.70 16.42
CA GLU A 598 9.61 0.65 16.58
C GLU A 598 9.39 -0.11 17.89
N VAL A 599 9.22 0.60 19.03
CA VAL A 599 8.95 -0.03 20.34
C VAL A 599 7.77 -1.00 20.26
N GLN A 600 6.67 -0.59 19.62
CA GLN A 600 5.53 -1.48 19.40
C GLN A 600 5.87 -2.69 18.51
N GLN A 601 6.69 -2.51 17.46
CA GLN A 601 7.11 -3.61 16.59
C GLN A 601 8.10 -4.56 17.28
N ARG A 602 9.06 -4.08 18.09
CA ARG A 602 10.00 -4.96 18.81
C ARG A 602 9.28 -5.83 19.81
N GLU A 603 8.28 -5.30 20.52
CA GLU A 603 7.43 -6.08 21.44
C GLU A 603 6.64 -7.15 20.69
N LYS A 604 6.09 -6.79 19.53
CA LYS A 604 5.37 -7.76 18.68
C LYS A 604 6.31 -8.87 18.19
N ARG A 605 7.51 -8.52 17.70
CA ARG A 605 8.51 -9.50 17.24
C ARG A 605 8.98 -10.39 18.41
N LYS A 606 9.16 -9.82 19.60
CA LYS A 606 9.47 -10.57 20.84
C LYS A 606 8.36 -11.54 21.20
N ARG A 607 7.10 -11.09 21.25
CA ARG A 607 5.92 -11.96 21.46
C ARG A 607 5.83 -13.09 20.43
N GLU A 608 6.11 -12.80 19.17
CA GLU A 608 6.13 -13.82 18.10
C GLU A 608 7.28 -14.83 18.24
N TRP A 609 8.44 -14.39 18.75
CA TRP A 609 9.58 -15.26 19.06
C TRP A 609 9.34 -16.13 20.30
N ASP A 610 8.78 -15.55 21.37
CA ASP A 610 8.42 -16.27 22.60
C ASP A 610 7.32 -17.31 22.38
N LYS A 611 6.39 -17.03 21.45
CA LYS A 611 5.35 -17.97 21.05
C LYS A 611 5.90 -19.22 20.35
N ARG A 612 7.10 -19.15 19.78
CA ARG A 612 7.73 -20.31 19.13
C ARG A 612 8.46 -21.16 20.18
N PRO A 613 8.28 -22.49 20.19
CA PRO A 613 8.98 -23.35 21.13
C PRO A 613 10.50 -23.38 20.87
N LYS A 614 11.26 -23.80 21.88
CA LYS A 614 12.70 -24.09 21.76
C LYS A 614 12.93 -25.06 20.58
N GLY A 615 13.98 -24.84 19.78
CA GLY A 615 14.27 -25.60 18.56
C GLY A 615 13.49 -25.19 17.30
N LYS A 616 12.44 -24.36 17.40
CA LYS A 616 11.75 -23.72 16.25
C LYS A 616 11.96 -22.21 16.17
N ARG A 617 12.49 -21.61 17.24
CA ARG A 617 12.91 -20.22 17.29
C ARG A 617 14.41 -20.10 17.05
N VAL A 618 14.83 -18.97 16.48
CA VAL A 618 16.25 -18.67 16.27
C VAL A 618 16.92 -18.51 17.63
N GLU A 619 18.05 -19.18 17.83
CA GLU A 619 18.86 -19.06 19.04
C GLU A 619 20.01 -18.09 18.77
N TRP A 620 19.82 -16.85 19.20
CA TRP A 620 20.80 -15.79 18.97
C TRP A 620 22.06 -15.93 19.82
N LYS A 621 22.02 -16.62 20.96
CA LYS A 621 23.18 -16.78 21.86
C LYS A 621 24.23 -17.77 21.33
N SER A 622 23.81 -18.76 20.54
CA SER A 622 24.70 -19.80 19.98
C SER A 622 25.24 -19.47 18.59
N LEU A 623 24.88 -18.32 18.02
CA LEU A 623 25.32 -17.87 16.69
C LEU A 623 26.84 -17.60 16.70
N ASP A 624 27.59 -18.25 15.80
CA ASP A 624 29.03 -18.01 15.63
C ASP A 624 29.27 -16.97 14.54
N LEU A 625 29.81 -15.80 14.92
CA LEU A 625 30.12 -14.70 13.99
C LEU A 625 31.58 -14.75 13.47
N GLY A 626 32.32 -15.81 13.80
CA GLY A 626 33.74 -15.94 13.46
C GLY A 626 34.64 -15.10 14.38
N GLY A 627 35.93 -15.44 14.42
CA GLY A 627 36.92 -14.75 15.26
C GLY A 627 36.70 -14.95 16.76
N ARG A 628 36.21 -16.14 17.18
CA ARG A 628 35.85 -16.48 18.58
C ARG A 628 34.66 -15.70 19.17
N ARG A 629 33.90 -14.96 18.36
CA ARG A 629 32.72 -14.21 18.79
C ARG A 629 31.47 -15.09 18.70
N LYS A 630 30.86 -15.38 19.85
CA LYS A 630 29.58 -16.10 19.95
C LYS A 630 28.48 -15.17 20.44
N GLY A 631 27.32 -15.27 19.83
CA GLY A 631 26.16 -14.46 20.12
C GLY A 631 25.84 -13.43 19.04
N GLU A 632 24.61 -12.94 19.07
CA GLU A 632 24.12 -11.88 18.19
C GLU A 632 24.55 -10.50 18.69
N THR A 633 24.95 -9.62 17.78
CA THR A 633 25.26 -8.23 18.12
C THR A 633 23.97 -7.48 18.46
N GLY A 634 23.75 -7.20 19.75
CA GLY A 634 22.53 -6.55 20.24
C GLY A 634 21.34 -7.53 20.30
N LEU A 635 20.11 -7.01 20.28
CA LEU A 635 18.88 -7.80 20.32
C LEU A 635 18.48 -8.23 18.91
N GLY A 636 18.35 -9.55 18.68
CA GLY A 636 18.03 -10.09 17.36
C GLY A 636 16.65 -9.71 16.81
N TRP A 637 15.73 -9.24 17.67
CA TRP A 637 14.35 -8.88 17.31
C TRP A 637 14.08 -7.37 17.30
N ALA A 638 15.07 -6.54 17.56
CA ALA A 638 14.91 -5.09 17.66
C ALA A 638 16.01 -4.35 16.89
N CYS A 639 15.73 -3.08 16.60
CA CYS A 639 16.71 -2.12 16.08
C CYS A 639 17.23 -1.29 17.25
N ASP A 640 18.33 -1.72 17.87
CA ASP A 640 18.85 -1.12 19.11
C ASP A 640 19.76 0.07 18.81
N PHE A 641 19.18 1.19 18.39
CA PHE A 641 19.94 2.42 18.13
C PHE A 641 20.69 2.93 19.36
N GLU A 642 20.19 2.63 20.57
CA GLU A 642 20.83 2.95 21.86
C GLU A 642 22.22 2.32 21.98
N LYS A 643 22.37 1.06 21.56
CA LYS A 643 23.67 0.36 21.57
C LYS A 643 24.66 1.00 20.61
N VAL A 644 24.20 1.41 19.43
CA VAL A 644 25.06 2.06 18.41
C VAL A 644 25.48 3.47 18.86
N ALA A 645 24.57 4.22 19.46
CA ALA A 645 24.86 5.55 20.00
C ALA A 645 25.69 5.53 21.30
N LYS A 646 25.96 4.34 21.86
CA LYS A 646 26.62 4.12 23.16
C LYS A 646 25.89 4.82 24.31
N LEU A 647 24.56 4.94 24.21
CA LEU A 647 23.72 5.36 25.33
C LEU A 647 23.52 4.14 26.23
N SER A 648 23.76 4.28 27.53
CA SER A 648 23.53 3.20 28.49
C SER A 648 22.06 2.78 28.44
N THR A 649 21.81 1.53 28.05
CA THR A 649 20.49 0.90 28.11
C THR A 649 19.89 1.06 29.50
N LEU A 650 18.65 1.55 29.59
CA LEU A 650 17.83 1.42 30.78
C LEU A 650 17.80 -0.08 31.20
N PRO A 651 17.84 -0.39 32.51
CA PRO A 651 18.03 -1.75 32.98
C PRO A 651 16.77 -2.58 32.74
N HIS A 652 16.77 -3.39 31.67
CA HIS A 652 15.94 -4.58 31.66
C HIS A 652 16.61 -5.63 32.54
N SER A 653 16.02 -5.84 33.71
CA SER A 653 16.37 -6.85 34.70
C SER A 653 16.50 -8.25 34.06
N GLU A 654 17.71 -8.65 33.71
CA GLU A 654 18.10 -10.06 33.78
C GLU A 654 18.57 -10.33 35.22
N GLN A 655 17.62 -10.46 36.16
CA GLN A 655 17.93 -11.05 37.46
C GLN A 655 17.87 -12.56 37.34
N GLY A 656 19.02 -13.18 37.62
CA GLY A 656 19.17 -14.61 37.75
C GLY A 656 18.28 -15.18 38.84
N ASN A 657 17.85 -16.42 38.60
CA ASN A 657 17.16 -17.25 39.57
C ASN A 657 17.94 -17.32 40.89
N SER A 658 17.36 -16.79 41.96
CA SER A 658 17.42 -17.43 43.26
C SER A 658 16.03 -17.38 43.89
N SER A 659 15.64 -18.55 44.38
CA SER A 659 14.35 -18.91 44.95
C SER A 659 14.00 -18.13 46.21
N THR A 660 12.76 -17.63 46.31
CA THR A 660 11.88 -17.84 47.47
C THR A 660 10.47 -17.30 47.19
N CYS A 661 9.46 -18.06 47.64
CA CYS A 661 8.04 -17.75 47.50
C CYS A 661 7.61 -16.62 48.45
N GLY A 662 6.66 -15.81 48.02
CA GLY A 662 5.92 -14.87 48.87
C GLY A 662 4.85 -14.14 48.06
N GLU A 663 3.59 -14.54 48.23
CA GLU A 663 2.41 -13.88 47.67
C GLU A 663 2.15 -12.53 48.33
N ALA A 664 1.84 -11.51 47.54
CA ALA A 664 0.96 -10.41 47.92
C ALA A 664 0.39 -9.74 46.66
N GLU A 665 -0.93 -9.88 46.48
CA GLU A 665 -1.70 -9.17 45.46
C GLU A 665 -1.84 -7.68 45.84
N THR A 666 -1.31 -6.79 45.00
CA THR A 666 -1.80 -5.40 44.92
C THR A 666 -2.01 -5.02 43.46
N THR A 667 -3.28 -4.78 43.14
CA THR A 667 -3.81 -4.31 41.86
C THR A 667 -3.41 -2.85 41.63
N GLY A 668 -2.23 -2.63 41.03
CA GLY A 668 -1.84 -1.35 40.44
C GLY A 668 -2.13 -1.33 38.94
N GLU A 669 -2.94 -0.39 38.47
CA GLU A 669 -3.05 -0.08 37.05
C GLU A 669 -1.66 0.24 36.48
N PRO A 670 -1.29 -0.25 35.28
CA PRO A 670 0.00 0.08 34.69
C PRO A 670 -0.03 1.57 34.30
N LYS A 671 0.72 2.39 35.04
CA LYS A 671 1.07 3.74 34.59
C LYS A 671 1.96 3.56 33.37
N ASP A 672 1.47 3.96 32.20
CA ASP A 672 2.25 4.06 30.96
C ASP A 672 3.44 5.00 31.21
N GLU A 673 4.62 4.46 31.53
CA GLU A 673 5.87 5.21 31.50
C GLU A 673 6.08 5.69 30.05
N LYS A 674 6.11 7.01 29.86
CA LYS A 674 6.41 7.59 28.55
C LYS A 674 7.86 7.26 28.21
N VAL A 675 8.08 6.38 27.26
CA VAL A 675 9.41 6.13 26.72
C VAL A 675 9.87 7.39 26.00
N GLU A 676 10.85 8.11 26.58
CA GLU A 676 11.38 9.34 26.01
C GLU A 676 12.33 9.02 24.85
N ASN A 677 12.11 9.66 23.71
CA ASN A 677 12.96 9.51 22.53
C ASN A 677 14.21 10.39 22.68
N SER A 678 15.39 9.76 22.70
CA SER A 678 16.69 10.44 22.78
C SER A 678 17.29 10.78 21.41
N PHE A 679 16.64 10.38 20.32
CA PHE A 679 17.16 10.53 18.97
C PHE A 679 16.51 11.68 18.21
N SER A 680 17.26 12.28 17.30
CA SER A 680 16.77 13.31 16.38
C SER A 680 16.95 12.88 14.92
N GLN A 681 15.91 13.10 14.11
CA GLN A 681 15.94 12.75 12.69
C GLN A 681 16.56 13.88 11.85
N LEU A 682 17.63 13.56 11.11
CA LEU A 682 18.21 14.46 10.12
C LEU A 682 17.45 14.39 8.78
N CYS A 683 17.28 15.54 8.14
CA CYS A 683 16.63 15.64 6.82
C CYS A 683 17.59 15.22 5.71
N SER A 684 17.09 14.54 4.67
CA SER A 684 17.90 14.08 3.52
C SER A 684 18.73 15.21 2.90
N LYS A 685 18.19 16.44 2.78
CA LYS A 685 18.93 17.60 2.25
C LYS A 685 20.10 18.03 3.13
N ALA A 686 19.88 18.07 4.45
CA ALA A 686 20.91 18.42 5.43
C ALA A 686 22.00 17.33 5.47
N PHE A 687 21.59 16.07 5.38
CA PHE A 687 22.52 14.95 5.31
C PHE A 687 23.36 14.97 4.02
N SER A 688 22.74 15.25 2.87
CA SER A 688 23.47 15.42 1.60
C SER A 688 24.46 16.59 1.66
N SER A 689 24.11 17.72 2.28
CA SER A 689 25.06 18.83 2.44
C SER A 689 26.25 18.47 3.34
N LEU A 690 26.02 17.71 4.41
CA LEU A 690 27.11 17.23 5.29
C LEU A 690 28.03 16.23 4.58
N LEU A 691 27.49 15.42 3.68
CA LEU A 691 28.28 14.50 2.85
C LEU A 691 29.15 15.25 1.83
N SER A 692 28.69 16.40 1.33
CA SER A 692 29.43 17.23 0.38
C SER A 692 30.47 18.15 1.04
N SER A 693 30.31 18.46 2.34
CA SER A 693 31.21 19.36 3.08
C SER A 693 32.08 18.59 4.09
N PRO A 694 33.30 18.16 3.71
CA PRO A 694 34.18 17.37 4.58
C PRO A 694 34.73 18.15 5.79
N ALA A 695 34.71 19.49 5.75
CA ALA A 695 35.28 20.36 6.79
C ALA A 695 34.34 20.67 7.97
N THR A 696 33.08 20.22 7.92
CA THR A 696 32.08 20.50 8.98
C THR A 696 32.27 19.56 10.18
N ASP A 697 31.95 20.02 11.39
CA ASP A 697 31.96 19.18 12.59
C ASP A 697 31.05 17.95 12.45
N LEU A 698 31.40 16.88 13.15
CA LEU A 698 30.58 15.66 13.16
C LEU A 698 29.26 15.93 13.89
N PRO A 699 28.12 15.46 13.35
CA PRO A 699 26.82 15.59 14.02
C PRO A 699 26.80 14.82 15.34
N ALA A 700 25.83 15.14 16.21
CA ALA A 700 25.67 14.46 17.48
C ALA A 700 25.47 12.95 17.29
N LYS A 701 25.93 12.14 18.24
CA LYS A 701 25.77 10.66 18.21
C LYS A 701 24.31 10.20 18.27
N THR A 702 23.39 11.10 18.59
CA THR A 702 21.93 10.89 18.65
C THR A 702 21.22 11.24 17.34
N GLU A 703 21.93 11.79 16.35
CA GLU A 703 21.34 12.13 15.05
C GLU A 703 21.29 10.91 14.13
N LEU A 704 20.09 10.62 13.65
CA LEU A 704 19.80 9.51 12.75
C LEU A 704 19.51 10.00 11.33
N ALA A 705 20.08 9.30 10.35
CA ALA A 705 19.84 9.54 8.92
C ALA A 705 19.25 8.27 8.28
N THR A 706 18.29 8.47 7.37
CA THR A 706 17.68 7.36 6.61
C THR A 706 18.42 7.18 5.30
N ILE A 707 18.78 5.94 4.99
CA ILE A 707 19.53 5.54 3.81
C ILE A 707 18.80 4.44 3.04
N ARG A 708 19.03 4.39 1.74
CA ARG A 708 18.56 3.35 0.85
C ARG A 708 19.73 2.44 0.49
N LEU A 709 19.55 1.15 0.70
CA LEU A 709 20.55 0.09 0.49
C LEU A 709 20.20 -0.72 -0.75
N THR A 710 21.17 -0.88 -1.65
CA THR A 710 21.08 -1.76 -2.82
C THR A 710 22.10 -2.88 -2.65
N LEU A 711 21.64 -4.12 -2.49
CA LEU A 711 22.54 -5.27 -2.37
C LEU A 711 23.23 -5.54 -3.71
N LEU A 712 24.57 -5.59 -3.69
CA LEU A 712 25.39 -5.91 -4.86
C LEU A 712 25.54 -7.43 -5.01
N THR A 713 25.65 -8.12 -3.89
CA THR A 713 25.70 -9.58 -3.81
C THR A 713 24.29 -10.20 -3.77
N ARG A 714 24.18 -11.48 -4.14
CA ARG A 714 22.90 -12.20 -4.14
C ARG A 714 22.32 -12.29 -2.73
N GLY A 715 21.13 -11.74 -2.52
CA GLY A 715 20.44 -11.82 -1.25
C GLY A 715 19.32 -10.81 -1.06
N VAL A 716 18.65 -10.91 0.09
CA VAL A 716 17.65 -9.96 0.59
C VAL A 716 17.97 -9.66 2.05
N ALA A 717 17.86 -8.40 2.44
CA ALA A 717 17.97 -7.96 3.84
C ALA A 717 16.59 -8.00 4.48
N ASN A 718 16.47 -8.58 5.66
CA ASN A 718 15.23 -8.63 6.43
C ASN A 718 15.16 -7.41 7.38
N PRO A 719 13.95 -7.05 7.88
CA PRO A 719 13.83 -6.08 8.97
C PRO A 719 14.70 -6.48 10.19
N CYS A 720 15.29 -5.50 10.87
CA CYS A 720 16.28 -5.67 11.96
C CYS A 720 17.64 -6.23 11.50
N ALA A 721 17.94 -6.28 10.20
CA ALA A 721 19.30 -6.56 9.74
C ALA A 721 20.28 -5.47 10.21
N ARG A 722 21.52 -5.85 10.50
CA ARG A 722 22.60 -4.97 10.97
C ARG A 722 23.33 -4.40 9.77
N ILE A 723 23.70 -3.12 9.85
CA ILE A 723 24.46 -2.40 8.83
C ILE A 723 25.83 -2.08 9.42
N TYR A 724 26.88 -2.60 8.80
CA TYR A 724 28.26 -2.35 9.16
C TYR A 724 28.93 -1.47 8.10
N ARG A 725 29.81 -0.56 8.53
CA ARG A 725 30.72 0.14 7.62
C ARG A 725 31.82 -0.82 7.14
N LEU A 726 32.52 -0.42 6.07
CA LEU A 726 33.76 -1.11 5.71
C LEU A 726 34.81 -0.89 6.81
N PRO A 727 35.52 -1.94 7.24
CA PRO A 727 36.62 -1.82 8.21
C PRO A 727 37.67 -0.83 7.74
N ALA A 728 38.23 -0.07 8.70
CA ALA A 728 39.33 0.85 8.44
C ALA A 728 40.62 0.09 8.09
N GLU A 729 41.49 0.69 7.28
CA GLU A 729 42.84 0.17 7.11
C GLU A 729 43.60 0.29 8.45
N PRO A 730 44.35 -0.74 8.88
CA PRO A 730 45.15 -0.64 10.07
C PRO A 730 46.20 0.47 9.88
N ALA A 731 46.19 1.47 10.77
CA ALA A 731 47.28 2.43 10.82
C ALA A 731 48.59 1.68 11.08
N ALA A 732 49.59 1.86 10.22
CA ALA A 732 50.92 1.31 10.42
C ALA A 732 51.58 2.00 11.63
N SER A 733 51.22 1.59 12.85
CA SER A 733 51.97 1.91 14.05
C SER A 733 53.10 0.88 14.17
N GLY A 734 54.31 1.31 13.87
CA GLY A 734 55.51 0.59 14.23
C GLY A 734 55.62 0.56 15.76
N ASP A 735 55.26 -0.57 16.36
CA ASP A 735 55.91 -1.07 17.56
C ASP A 735 55.58 -2.56 17.68
N SER A 736 56.62 -3.35 17.51
CA SER A 736 56.62 -4.78 17.73
C SER A 736 56.61 -5.05 19.23
N ILE A 737 55.75 -5.98 19.69
CA ILE A 737 56.07 -7.12 20.56
C ILE A 737 54.75 -7.69 21.16
N LYS A 738 54.45 -8.93 20.74
CA LYS A 738 53.61 -9.97 21.39
C LYS A 738 52.17 -9.61 21.79
N SER A 739 51.25 -9.70 20.81
CA SER A 739 49.93 -10.31 21.04
C SER A 739 49.39 -10.93 19.74
N SER A 740 48.99 -12.19 19.79
CA SER A 740 48.47 -12.96 18.65
C SER A 740 47.05 -12.51 18.26
N SER A 741 46.96 -11.54 17.35
CA SER A 741 45.74 -11.21 16.62
C SER A 741 46.07 -10.89 15.16
N THR A 742 46.19 -11.94 14.34
CA THR A 742 46.45 -11.84 12.89
C THR A 742 45.17 -11.57 12.10
N VAL A 743 44.47 -10.46 12.36
CA VAL A 743 43.32 -10.02 11.56
C VAL A 743 43.33 -8.50 11.48
N SER A 744 43.82 -7.90 10.38
CA SER A 744 43.43 -6.51 10.04
C SER A 744 43.77 -6.04 8.61
N ALA A 745 44.65 -6.68 7.85
CA ALA A 745 44.98 -6.19 6.49
C ALA A 745 44.14 -6.82 5.34
N THR A 746 43.63 -8.05 5.48
CA THR A 746 42.97 -8.78 4.37
C THR A 746 41.46 -8.56 4.26
N LEU A 747 40.76 -8.35 5.37
CA LEU A 747 39.29 -8.40 5.42
C LEU A 747 38.62 -7.30 4.59
N ARG A 748 39.19 -6.08 4.59
CA ARG A 748 38.72 -4.98 3.72
C ARG A 748 38.87 -5.34 2.24
N GLN A 749 40.02 -5.90 1.86
CA GLN A 749 40.31 -6.30 0.48
C GLN A 749 39.42 -7.46 0.02
N GLU A 750 39.13 -8.42 0.91
CA GLU A 750 38.18 -9.51 0.66
C GLU A 750 36.78 -8.96 0.34
N TRP A 751 36.28 -7.98 1.11
CA TRP A 751 34.99 -7.35 0.80
C TRP A 751 35.00 -6.51 -0.48
N LEU A 752 36.10 -5.80 -0.77
CA LEU A 752 36.24 -5.05 -2.02
C LEU A 752 36.32 -5.96 -3.24
N SER A 753 36.85 -7.18 -3.11
CA SER A 753 36.87 -8.18 -4.20
C SER A 753 35.46 -8.62 -4.65
N LEU A 754 34.45 -8.46 -3.78
CA LEU A 754 33.06 -8.78 -4.07
C LEU A 754 32.32 -7.66 -4.81
N VAL A 755 32.94 -6.49 -5.01
CA VAL A 755 32.36 -5.40 -5.80
C VAL A 755 32.30 -5.85 -7.27
N PRO A 756 31.11 -5.89 -7.89
CA PRO A 756 31.00 -6.25 -9.30
C PRO A 756 31.79 -5.28 -10.17
N ALA A 757 32.64 -5.80 -11.07
CA ALA A 757 33.37 -4.97 -12.01
C ALA A 757 32.41 -4.11 -12.87
N PRO A 758 32.75 -2.85 -13.17
CA PRO A 758 31.90 -2.00 -13.99
C PRO A 758 31.64 -2.63 -15.37
N LEU A 759 30.38 -2.59 -15.81
CA LEU A 759 29.82 -3.23 -17.02
C LEU A 759 30.48 -2.87 -18.37
N HIS A 760 31.57 -2.08 -18.39
CA HIS A 760 32.33 -1.72 -19.59
C HIS A 760 33.29 -2.82 -20.08
N LYS A 761 33.41 -3.94 -19.36
CA LYS A 761 34.04 -5.15 -19.89
C LYS A 761 32.94 -6.14 -20.23
N LYS A 762 32.89 -6.60 -21.49
CA LYS A 762 32.09 -7.76 -21.90
C LYS A 762 32.22 -8.82 -20.80
N PRO A 763 31.13 -9.40 -20.29
CA PRO A 763 31.24 -10.42 -19.26
C PRO A 763 32.23 -11.46 -19.77
N PRO A 764 33.25 -11.84 -18.99
CA PRO A 764 34.11 -12.94 -19.38
C PRO A 764 33.19 -14.13 -19.69
N PRO A 765 33.44 -14.88 -20.79
CA PRO A 765 32.61 -16.01 -21.15
C PRO A 765 32.48 -16.89 -19.92
N ASN A 766 31.24 -17.05 -19.46
CA ASN A 766 30.85 -17.86 -18.31
C ASN A 766 31.73 -19.13 -18.30
N PRO A 767 32.54 -19.40 -17.26
CA PRO A 767 33.45 -20.56 -17.28
C PRO A 767 32.67 -21.87 -17.50
N LYS A 768 31.40 -21.90 -17.08
CA LYS A 768 30.45 -22.99 -17.36
C LYS A 768 30.12 -23.19 -18.84
N ALA A 769 30.34 -22.19 -19.70
CA ALA A 769 30.14 -22.29 -21.15
C ALA A 769 31.35 -22.86 -21.89
N LYS A 770 32.55 -22.89 -21.27
CA LYS A 770 33.69 -23.64 -21.81
C LYS A 770 33.62 -25.12 -21.41
N ASP A 771 33.18 -25.43 -20.20
CA ASP A 771 33.01 -26.83 -19.77
C ASP A 771 31.81 -27.52 -20.45
N LEU A 772 30.79 -26.77 -20.87
CA LEU A 772 29.69 -27.30 -21.68
C LEU A 772 30.04 -27.48 -23.17
N ARG A 773 31.18 -26.97 -23.65
CA ARG A 773 31.63 -27.20 -25.03
C ARG A 773 32.27 -28.59 -25.22
N ASN A 774 32.64 -29.26 -24.13
CA ASN A 774 33.18 -30.61 -24.18
C ASN A 774 32.12 -31.71 -24.04
N ILE A 775 30.83 -31.35 -23.90
CA ILE A 775 29.75 -32.32 -24.10
C ILE A 775 29.45 -32.33 -25.60
N GLY A 776 30.08 -33.25 -26.33
CA GLY A 776 29.78 -33.48 -27.74
C GLY A 776 28.27 -33.62 -27.92
N LYS A 777 27.68 -32.80 -28.80
CA LYS A 777 26.26 -32.92 -29.15
C LYS A 777 26.02 -34.33 -29.70
N ILE A 778 25.10 -35.07 -29.09
CA ILE A 778 24.66 -36.37 -29.61
C ILE A 778 24.11 -36.13 -31.03
N PRO A 779 24.63 -36.81 -32.07
CA PRO A 779 24.19 -36.61 -33.45
C PRO A 779 22.68 -36.82 -33.60
N PHE A 780 22.06 -36.09 -34.54
CA PHE A 780 20.59 -36.07 -34.66
C PHE A 780 20.02 -37.44 -35.05
N ASN A 781 20.80 -38.26 -35.76
CA ASN A 781 20.42 -39.57 -36.30
C ASN A 781 20.78 -40.79 -35.42
N THR A 782 21.19 -40.60 -34.16
CA THR A 782 21.49 -41.74 -33.28
C THR A 782 20.20 -42.47 -32.85
N PRO A 783 20.13 -43.81 -32.97
CA PRO A 783 19.02 -44.63 -32.46
C PRO A 783 18.74 -44.37 -30.97
N LEU A 784 17.46 -44.44 -30.56
CA LEU A 784 17.01 -44.11 -29.21
C LEU A 784 17.78 -44.84 -28.07
N PRO A 785 18.10 -46.15 -28.18
CA PRO A 785 18.84 -46.86 -27.13
C PRO A 785 20.24 -46.27 -26.92
N GLN A 786 20.91 -45.93 -28.02
CA GLN A 786 22.26 -45.39 -28.02
C GLN A 786 22.29 -43.94 -27.51
N ARG A 787 21.24 -43.16 -27.81
CA ARG A 787 21.07 -41.82 -27.24
C ARG A 787 20.86 -41.86 -25.72
N VAL A 788 20.12 -42.83 -25.19
CA VAL A 788 19.95 -43.02 -23.74
C VAL A 788 21.29 -43.40 -23.08
N GLN A 789 22.09 -44.23 -23.74
CA GLN A 789 23.39 -44.68 -23.24
C GLN A 789 24.41 -43.52 -23.19
N LEU A 790 24.52 -42.74 -24.28
CA LEU A 790 25.38 -41.55 -24.34
C LEU A 790 24.93 -40.44 -23.37
N LEU A 791 23.62 -40.29 -23.16
CA LEU A 791 23.08 -39.39 -22.15
C LEU A 791 23.42 -39.88 -20.73
N ALA A 792 23.31 -41.18 -20.46
CA ALA A 792 23.69 -41.77 -19.18
C ALA A 792 25.20 -41.60 -18.91
N GLU A 793 26.06 -41.80 -19.91
CA GLU A 793 27.50 -41.53 -19.82
C GLU A 793 27.79 -40.04 -19.55
N SER A 794 27.05 -39.12 -20.16
CA SER A 794 27.21 -37.68 -19.91
C SER A 794 26.87 -37.26 -18.47
N PHE A 795 26.04 -38.04 -17.77
CA PHE A 795 25.71 -37.81 -16.35
C PHE A 795 26.75 -38.44 -15.40
N LEU A 796 27.56 -39.38 -15.87
CA LEU A 796 28.64 -40.01 -15.10
C LEU A 796 29.93 -39.20 -15.26
N GLN A 797 29.93 -37.94 -14.81
CA GLN A 797 31.14 -37.12 -14.77
C GLN A 797 32.23 -37.78 -13.89
N LYS A 798 33.47 -37.85 -14.40
CA LYS A 798 34.66 -38.24 -13.61
C LYS A 798 35.57 -37.01 -13.45
N PRO A 799 35.96 -36.63 -12.23
CA PRO A 799 35.53 -37.23 -10.96
C PRO A 799 34.06 -36.90 -10.64
N PRO A 800 33.36 -37.79 -9.90
CA PRO A 800 31.97 -37.59 -9.53
C PRO A 800 31.81 -36.34 -8.66
N LEU A 801 30.77 -35.55 -8.93
CA LEU A 801 30.31 -34.51 -8.02
C LEU A 801 30.01 -35.17 -6.66
N GLN A 802 30.81 -34.88 -5.64
CA GLN A 802 30.58 -35.38 -4.30
C GLN A 802 29.18 -34.95 -3.82
N TYR A 803 28.34 -35.94 -3.54
CA TYR A 803 27.03 -35.75 -2.95
C TYR A 803 27.00 -36.40 -1.55
N PRO A 804 26.46 -35.72 -0.52
CA PRO A 804 25.86 -34.39 -0.56
C PRO A 804 26.91 -33.32 -0.87
N LYS A 805 26.49 -32.29 -1.63
CA LYS A 805 27.33 -31.12 -1.93
C LYS A 805 27.97 -30.67 -0.62
N GLU A 806 29.31 -30.67 -0.54
CA GLU A 806 29.99 -30.14 0.64
C GLU A 806 29.41 -28.76 0.95
N LYS A 807 29.11 -28.50 2.22
CA LYS A 807 28.54 -27.23 2.71
C LYS A 807 29.50 -26.04 2.57
N ASN A 808 30.51 -26.11 1.70
CA ASN A 808 31.58 -25.12 1.58
C ASN A 808 31.19 -23.85 0.79
N ASP A 809 29.94 -23.70 0.33
CA ASP A 809 29.44 -22.38 -0.10
C ASP A 809 29.38 -21.38 1.08
N MET A 810 29.45 -21.86 2.33
CA MET A 810 29.58 -21.02 3.53
C MET A 810 30.99 -20.44 3.72
N ASP A 811 32.03 -21.08 3.17
CA ASP A 811 33.44 -20.72 3.40
C ASP A 811 33.98 -19.62 2.46
N ASN A 812 33.20 -19.24 1.43
CA ASN A 812 33.60 -18.19 0.47
C ASN A 812 33.07 -16.79 0.82
N HIS A 813 32.42 -16.61 1.98
CA HIS A 813 31.98 -15.28 2.42
C HIS A 813 32.96 -14.70 3.45
N PRO A 814 33.42 -13.46 3.27
CA PRO A 814 34.33 -12.85 4.23
C PRO A 814 33.70 -12.73 5.62
N ILE A 815 34.55 -12.70 6.64
CA ILE A 815 34.10 -12.57 8.04
C ILE A 815 33.37 -11.23 8.22
N VAL A 816 32.31 -11.25 9.02
CA VAL A 816 31.50 -10.07 9.34
C VAL A 816 32.30 -9.11 10.24
N PRO A 817 32.29 -7.80 9.97
CA PRO A 817 32.99 -6.80 10.78
C PRO A 817 32.60 -6.79 12.28
N ASP A 818 33.39 -6.07 13.08
CA ASP A 818 33.22 -5.95 14.52
C ASP A 818 32.09 -5.01 14.96
N GLU A 819 31.74 -5.05 16.25
CA GLU A 819 30.75 -4.14 16.83
C GLU A 819 31.13 -2.66 16.65
N GLY A 820 32.44 -2.35 16.59
CA GLY A 820 32.93 -1.00 16.33
C GLY A 820 32.60 -0.46 14.93
N ASP A 821 32.26 -1.34 13.99
CA ASP A 821 31.85 -0.98 12.63
C ASP A 821 30.33 -0.99 12.44
N LEU A 822 29.54 -1.32 13.48
CA LEU A 822 28.08 -1.28 13.41
C LEU A 822 27.60 0.19 13.38
N ILE A 823 26.91 0.58 12.30
CA ILE A 823 26.46 1.96 12.08
C ILE A 823 24.94 2.13 12.13
N GLY A 824 24.17 1.04 12.05
CA GLY A 824 22.72 1.12 12.11
C GLY A 824 21.99 -0.18 11.76
N PHE A 825 20.70 -0.05 11.46
CA PHE A 825 19.80 -1.18 11.23
C PHE A 825 18.88 -0.96 10.04
N VAL A 826 18.49 -2.06 9.39
CA VAL A 826 17.47 -2.08 8.34
C VAL A 826 16.09 -2.04 8.98
N THR A 827 15.30 -1.03 8.64
CA THR A 827 13.91 -0.88 9.11
C THR A 827 12.95 -1.70 8.23
N THR A 828 13.09 -1.56 6.91
CA THR A 828 12.28 -2.25 5.90
C THR A 828 13.19 -2.84 4.82
N GLY A 829 13.18 -4.15 4.63
CA GLY A 829 13.99 -4.81 3.61
C GLY A 829 13.28 -5.99 2.99
N GLU A 830 13.21 -6.01 1.66
CA GLU A 830 12.56 -7.03 0.84
C GLU A 830 13.20 -7.09 -0.57
N TYR A 831 12.72 -8.00 -1.42
CA TYR A 831 13.13 -8.02 -2.83
C TYR A 831 12.29 -7.00 -3.62
N ASN A 832 12.92 -5.98 -4.21
CA ASN A 832 12.21 -4.97 -4.98
C ASN A 832 11.93 -5.50 -6.41
N LEU A 833 10.65 -5.60 -6.75
CA LEU A 833 10.19 -6.08 -8.06
C LEU A 833 10.44 -5.08 -9.20
N ALA A 834 10.52 -3.78 -8.89
CA ALA A 834 10.78 -2.74 -9.89
C ALA A 834 12.22 -2.79 -10.41
N GLU A 835 13.18 -3.05 -9.52
CA GLU A 835 14.62 -3.09 -9.88
C GLU A 835 15.17 -4.50 -10.07
N GLY A 836 14.44 -5.54 -9.64
CA GLY A 836 14.87 -6.93 -9.75
C GLY A 836 16.04 -7.30 -8.83
N LYS A 837 16.28 -6.53 -7.76
CA LYS A 837 17.37 -6.73 -6.79
C LYS A 837 16.86 -6.66 -5.35
N GLY A 838 17.67 -7.16 -4.42
CA GLY A 838 17.41 -7.00 -2.98
C GLY A 838 17.71 -5.56 -2.56
N ILE A 839 16.70 -4.87 -2.03
CA ILE A 839 16.80 -3.49 -1.57
C ILE A 839 16.38 -3.42 -0.11
N ALA A 840 16.94 -2.48 0.62
CA ALA A 840 16.52 -2.17 1.97
C ALA A 840 16.47 -0.66 2.19
N VAL A 841 15.62 -0.24 3.10
CA VAL A 841 15.66 1.07 3.74
C VAL A 841 16.20 0.85 5.14
N GLY A 842 17.25 1.58 5.48
CA GLY A 842 17.90 1.51 6.77
C GLY A 842 18.02 2.87 7.42
N THR A 843 18.15 2.87 8.74
CA THR A 843 18.47 4.06 9.51
C THR A 843 19.83 3.86 10.17
N VAL A 844 20.67 4.89 10.09
CA VAL A 844 22.06 4.88 10.56
C VAL A 844 22.36 6.11 11.40
N VAL A 845 23.34 5.99 12.29
CA VAL A 845 23.86 7.14 13.03
C VAL A 845 24.70 8.01 12.10
N ALA A 846 24.32 9.28 11.95
CA ALA A 846 24.91 10.20 10.97
C ALA A 846 26.41 10.40 11.19
N ALA A 847 26.86 10.43 12.46
CA ALA A 847 28.27 10.59 12.79
C ALA A 847 29.14 9.41 12.32
N GLU A 848 28.67 8.18 12.48
CA GLU A 848 29.46 6.99 12.15
C GLU A 848 29.58 6.76 10.64
N ILE A 849 28.51 7.06 9.89
CA ILE A 849 28.55 6.95 8.43
C ILE A 849 29.44 8.04 7.80
N LEU A 850 29.45 9.26 8.36
CA LEU A 850 30.31 10.34 7.89
C LEU A 850 31.80 10.03 8.12
N LYS A 851 32.16 9.40 9.24
CA LYS A 851 33.53 8.91 9.46
C LYS A 851 33.98 7.95 8.36
N GLY A 852 33.12 7.01 7.99
CA GLY A 852 33.41 6.04 6.92
C GLY A 852 33.59 6.68 5.54
N VAL A 853 32.80 7.70 5.22
CA VAL A 853 32.93 8.46 3.96
C VAL A 853 34.20 9.30 3.94
N ARG A 854 34.56 9.94 5.07
CA ARG A 854 35.77 10.73 5.20
C ARG A 854 37.04 9.87 5.12
N SER A 855 37.02 8.64 5.65
CA SER A 855 38.18 7.75 5.63
C SER A 855 38.36 6.97 4.33
N GLY A 856 37.28 6.55 3.67
CA GLY A 856 37.32 5.68 2.47
C GLY A 856 37.08 6.39 1.13
N GLY A 857 36.93 7.72 1.13
CA GLY A 857 36.51 8.48 -0.05
C GLY A 857 35.07 8.20 -0.51
N VAL A 858 34.57 8.95 -1.49
CA VAL A 858 33.15 8.95 -1.87
C VAL A 858 32.67 7.63 -2.50
N LYS A 859 33.56 6.88 -3.18
CA LYS A 859 33.20 5.63 -3.86
C LYS A 859 33.15 4.43 -2.91
N GLU A 860 34.19 4.25 -2.08
CA GLU A 860 34.24 3.13 -1.13
C GLU A 860 33.47 3.44 0.15
N GLY A 861 33.40 4.71 0.57
CA GLY A 861 32.59 5.13 1.72
C GLY A 861 31.09 4.92 1.55
N LYS A 862 30.61 4.74 0.30
CA LYS A 862 29.22 4.37 -0.02
C LYS A 862 28.95 2.86 0.02
N LEU A 863 29.96 2.04 0.27
CA LEU A 863 29.82 0.60 0.46
C LEU A 863 29.58 0.31 1.95
N CYS A 864 28.74 -0.69 2.20
CA CYS A 864 28.42 -1.17 3.54
C CYS A 864 28.17 -2.68 3.49
N ILE A 865 28.23 -3.32 4.65
CA ILE A 865 27.99 -4.76 4.80
C ILE A 865 26.70 -4.93 5.59
N VAL A 866 25.76 -5.71 5.06
CA VAL A 866 24.44 -5.95 5.66
C VAL A 866 24.34 -7.40 6.08
N ARG A 867 23.94 -7.65 7.33
CA ARG A 867 23.73 -9.01 7.86
C ARG A 867 22.37 -9.15 8.51
N ASN A 868 21.64 -10.22 8.17
CA ASN A 868 20.37 -10.51 8.81
C ASN A 868 20.58 -11.05 10.24
N ALA A 869 19.66 -10.69 11.16
CA ALA A 869 19.70 -11.22 12.51
C ALA A 869 19.53 -12.76 12.50
N GLY A 870 20.41 -13.49 13.19
CA GLY A 870 20.46 -14.95 13.17
C GLY A 870 21.13 -15.59 11.95
N GLU A 871 21.62 -14.81 10.98
CA GLU A 871 22.48 -15.30 9.89
C GLU A 871 23.94 -14.95 10.19
N THR A 872 24.86 -15.83 9.80
CA THR A 872 26.32 -15.61 9.92
C THR A 872 26.90 -14.86 8.72
N ILE A 873 26.19 -14.85 7.59
CA ILE A 873 26.68 -14.33 6.31
C ILE A 873 26.39 -12.83 6.18
N GLY A 874 27.45 -12.04 6.00
CA GLY A 874 27.36 -10.65 5.57
C GLY A 874 27.17 -10.53 4.06
N ARG A 875 26.51 -9.47 3.60
CA ARG A 875 26.30 -9.17 2.18
C ARG A 875 26.74 -7.76 1.86
N LEU A 876 27.46 -7.60 0.76
CA LEU A 876 27.91 -6.29 0.31
C LEU A 876 26.74 -5.51 -0.30
N ALA A 877 26.54 -4.29 0.18
CA ALA A 877 25.53 -3.36 -0.27
C ALA A 877 26.14 -1.99 -0.55
N ARG A 878 25.52 -1.26 -1.47
CA ARG A 878 25.78 0.15 -1.68
C ARG A 878 24.65 0.95 -1.08
N TRP A 879 24.97 2.03 -0.38
CA TRP A 879 23.97 2.93 0.17
C TRP A 879 23.92 4.26 -0.59
N ASP A 880 22.73 4.81 -0.70
CA ASP A 880 22.44 6.15 -1.21
C ASP A 880 21.51 6.87 -0.21
N VAL A 881 21.48 8.20 -0.26
CA VAL A 881 20.57 8.98 0.60
C VAL A 881 19.13 8.75 0.16
N ALA A 882 18.26 8.43 1.13
CA ALA A 882 16.85 8.09 0.89
C ALA A 882 15.93 9.32 0.78
#